data_AF-A0AA50E0F6-F1
#
_entry.id   AF-A0AA50E0F6-F1
#
_cell.length_a   1.000
_cell.length_b   1.000
_cell.length_c   1.000
_cell.angle_alpha   90.00
_cell.angle_beta   90.00
_cell.angle_gamma   90.00
#
_symmetry.space_group_name_H-M   'P 1'
#
loop_
_entity.id
_entity.type
_entity.pdbx_description
1 polymer ?
#
loop_
_entity_poly.entity_id
_entity_poly.type
_entity_poly.pdbx_seq_one_letter_code
_entity_poly.pdbx_strand_id
1 'polypeptide(L)'
;MVKILFFSPFSILHPTFQTRSKKFFMNTYNFYLSLVHEKLSFFAGLEDFWQNLDLIYGNDYDAVIAEALRSSWVKGDFSNLPVIEVVSADILESAWGGYGASNNTIYLCESLLALGSPELIVAVLLEEIGHYVDALVNAVDTPGDEGELFALRVQGIAIDGAQLERMKGDDDSGTITVNGEKVAIEMATGRIISTVETTINDNLKFESIGTGTGAQNNGILITTTGSISSTGTGTITVIGQGSPDGTLENNMGVRIEGKITSINGAIFVDGTAGAGTQVNNGVLVFNGGVISSTGIGDNAATITINGQGSSKSTTAGNEGVRVDGIGSQITSVDGAISITGIGGSGTDVNGGVVVFNGGVISSTGTDKNAATITINGQGSTNASGPGNSGVRIDGSGSTIISVEGAVSITGTGGSGTNVNEGVTLSNGGQIISTGTGDNAATITINGQGSTTASGAGNHGARVTGANSTITSVNGAITIKGTGGSGTFLNTGVSVGTGGVISSTGTGANAATITIEGKGSTTATTINNMGVRIGETDPNGKITSVDGAISITGTGGSGTGSNFGVSVLNNVFVSSTGKGTITIIGTGGNGSDGNHGVFVATGGVISSTGSGADAGTITINGQGSTTATGSLNQGVRINAASITSEDGAITINGTGERNRYEYWRSFEQRCVHCIHW
;
A
#
# COMPACT_ATOMS: atom_id res chain seq x y z
N MET A 1 6.02 5.15 -43.96
CA MET A 1 4.67 5.74 -43.78
C MET A 1 3.68 4.74 -44.33
N VAL A 2 2.97 4.00 -43.46
CA VAL A 2 1.91 3.07 -43.87
C VAL A 2 0.66 3.88 -44.23
N LYS A 3 -0.04 3.48 -45.29
CA LYS A 3 -1.14 4.23 -45.91
C LYS A 3 -2.48 3.68 -45.40
N ILE A 4 -3.09 4.32 -44.39
CA ILE A 4 -4.37 3.85 -43.82
C ILE A 4 -5.54 4.33 -44.69
N LEU A 5 -6.43 3.42 -45.08
CA LEU A 5 -7.72 3.72 -45.72
C LEU A 5 -8.84 3.56 -44.67
N PHE A 6 -9.72 4.54 -44.56
CA PHE A 6 -10.94 4.46 -43.74
C PHE A 6 -12.15 4.52 -44.67
N PHE A 7 -12.94 3.45 -44.75
CA PHE A 7 -14.28 3.48 -45.33
C PHE A 7 -15.30 3.52 -44.20
N SER A 8 -16.07 4.60 -44.06
CA SER A 8 -17.07 4.75 -42.98
C SER A 8 -18.49 4.72 -43.52
N PRO A 9 -19.46 4.17 -42.78
CA PRO A 9 -20.87 4.52 -42.88
C PRO A 9 -21.27 5.59 -41.84
N PHE A 10 -20.42 6.55 -41.49
CA PHE A 10 -20.79 7.65 -40.58
C PHE A 10 -21.38 8.85 -41.34
N SER A 11 -22.53 8.62 -41.98
CA SER A 11 -23.39 9.71 -42.46
C SER A 11 -24.49 9.95 -41.43
N ILE A 12 -24.18 10.67 -40.33
CA ILE A 12 -25.04 11.48 -39.45
C ILE A 12 -24.19 11.80 -38.19
N LEU A 13 -23.34 12.85 -38.22
CA LEU A 13 -22.87 13.63 -37.06
C LEU A 13 -21.90 14.75 -37.48
N HIS A 14 -21.78 15.78 -36.62
CA HIS A 14 -21.21 17.10 -36.92
C HIS A 14 -19.69 17.08 -37.26
N PRO A 15 -19.19 17.91 -38.21
CA PRO A 15 -17.81 17.83 -38.75
C PRO A 15 -16.65 18.00 -37.75
N THR A 16 -16.89 18.67 -36.62
CA THR A 16 -15.90 18.96 -35.59
C THR A 16 -15.63 17.78 -34.64
N PHE A 17 -16.53 16.81 -34.56
CA PHE A 17 -16.35 15.58 -33.76
C PHE A 17 -15.51 14.53 -34.50
N GLN A 18 -15.68 14.41 -35.83
CA GLN A 18 -14.90 13.47 -36.65
C GLN A 18 -13.39 13.78 -36.71
N THR A 19 -13.02 15.06 -36.62
CA THR A 19 -11.62 15.50 -36.64
C THR A 19 -10.89 15.27 -35.30
N ARG A 20 -11.61 15.32 -34.17
CA ARG A 20 -11.05 14.97 -32.85
C ARG A 20 -10.96 13.46 -32.63
N SER A 21 -11.94 12.66 -33.05
CA SER A 21 -11.86 11.20 -32.94
C SER A 21 -10.77 10.63 -33.85
N LYS A 22 -10.65 11.07 -35.12
CA LYS A 22 -9.56 10.63 -36.01
C LYS A 22 -8.17 10.91 -35.45
N LYS A 23 -7.95 12.09 -34.83
CA LYS A 23 -6.65 12.46 -34.27
C LYS A 23 -6.30 11.66 -33.00
N PHE A 24 -7.31 11.32 -32.19
CA PHE A 24 -7.15 10.45 -31.02
C PHE A 24 -6.84 9.00 -31.45
N PHE A 25 -7.60 8.46 -32.40
CA PHE A 25 -7.36 7.13 -32.98
C PHE A 25 -5.98 7.02 -33.65
N MET A 26 -5.53 8.01 -34.42
CA MET A 26 -4.19 8.00 -35.05
C MET A 26 -3.04 7.98 -34.03
N ASN A 27 -3.18 8.67 -32.90
CA ASN A 27 -2.13 8.73 -31.88
C ASN A 27 -2.01 7.41 -31.10
N THR A 28 -3.14 6.81 -30.72
CA THR A 28 -3.20 5.49 -30.06
C THR A 28 -2.70 4.38 -30.99
N TYR A 29 -3.03 4.45 -32.28
CA TYR A 29 -2.57 3.50 -33.29
C TYR A 29 -1.04 3.55 -33.54
N ASN A 30 -0.46 4.74 -33.67
CA ASN A 30 0.99 4.88 -33.84
C ASN A 30 1.78 4.36 -32.63
N PHE A 31 1.19 4.42 -31.44
CA PHE A 31 1.76 3.83 -30.23
C PHE A 31 1.87 2.30 -30.34
N TYR A 32 0.79 1.60 -30.72
CA TYR A 32 0.83 0.14 -30.85
C TYR A 32 1.77 -0.34 -31.98
N LEU A 33 1.79 0.36 -33.11
CA LEU A 33 2.78 0.06 -34.17
C LEU A 33 4.21 0.23 -33.68
N SER A 34 4.50 1.24 -32.86
CA SER A 34 5.85 1.40 -32.31
C SER A 34 6.28 0.23 -31.42
N LEU A 35 5.33 -0.33 -30.67
CA LEU A 35 5.57 -1.51 -29.83
C LEU A 35 5.76 -2.79 -30.65
N VAL A 36 4.94 -2.98 -31.70
CA VAL A 36 5.11 -4.08 -32.66
C VAL A 36 6.48 -4.02 -33.34
N HIS A 37 6.87 -2.83 -33.82
CA HIS A 37 8.18 -2.62 -34.44
C HIS A 37 9.34 -2.95 -33.47
N GLU A 38 9.25 -2.52 -32.22
CA GLU A 38 10.25 -2.85 -31.19
C GLU A 38 10.39 -4.36 -31.01
N LYS A 39 9.27 -5.09 -30.91
CA LYS A 39 9.25 -6.55 -30.78
C LYS A 39 9.86 -7.25 -31.99
N LEU A 40 9.52 -6.83 -33.20
CA LEU A 40 10.08 -7.38 -34.43
C LEU A 40 11.58 -7.10 -34.56
N SER A 41 12.05 -5.89 -34.24
CA SER A 41 13.48 -5.57 -34.21
C SER A 41 14.24 -6.44 -33.22
N PHE A 42 13.67 -6.65 -32.02
CA PHE A 42 14.28 -7.52 -31.00
C PHE A 42 14.35 -8.97 -31.46
N PHE A 43 13.24 -9.53 -31.94
CA PHE A 43 13.16 -10.89 -32.47
C PHE A 43 14.19 -11.11 -33.60
N ALA A 44 14.27 -10.18 -34.56
CA ALA A 44 15.21 -10.24 -35.67
C ALA A 44 16.70 -10.23 -35.27
N GLY A 45 17.00 -9.76 -34.05
CA GLY A 45 18.33 -9.72 -33.46
C GLY A 45 18.70 -10.90 -32.57
N LEU A 46 17.79 -11.86 -32.36
CA LEU A 46 18.05 -13.03 -31.52
C LEU A 46 19.13 -13.95 -32.10
N GLU A 47 19.97 -14.52 -31.23
CA GLU A 47 20.99 -15.51 -31.63
C GLU A 47 20.35 -16.79 -32.20
N ASP A 48 19.16 -17.13 -31.72
CA ASP A 48 18.39 -18.30 -32.13
C ASP A 48 17.28 -17.98 -33.15
N PHE A 49 17.34 -16.83 -33.83
CA PHE A 49 16.31 -16.39 -34.79
C PHE A 49 15.95 -17.47 -35.82
N TRP A 50 16.95 -18.16 -36.38
CA TRP A 50 16.71 -19.18 -37.41
C TRP A 50 16.00 -20.42 -36.86
N GLN A 51 16.37 -20.86 -35.66
CA GLN A 51 15.69 -21.96 -34.98
C GLN A 51 14.22 -21.61 -34.69
N ASN A 52 13.93 -20.33 -34.44
CA ASN A 52 12.56 -19.86 -34.29
C ASN A 52 11.81 -19.91 -35.62
N LEU A 53 12.40 -19.44 -36.72
CA LEU A 53 11.78 -19.53 -38.04
C LEU A 53 11.54 -20.98 -38.47
N ASP A 54 12.52 -21.88 -38.27
CA ASP A 54 12.41 -23.31 -38.55
C ASP A 54 11.23 -23.95 -37.78
N LEU A 55 10.99 -23.49 -36.55
CA LEU A 55 9.89 -23.96 -35.72
C LEU A 55 8.53 -23.47 -36.23
N ILE A 56 8.47 -22.21 -36.68
CA ILE A 56 7.23 -21.55 -37.11
C ILE A 56 6.83 -22.03 -38.51
N TYR A 57 7.73 -21.93 -39.48
CA TYR A 57 7.45 -22.08 -40.92
C TYR A 57 8.00 -23.39 -41.52
N GLY A 58 8.62 -24.26 -40.72
CA GLY A 58 9.33 -25.44 -41.20
C GLY A 58 10.69 -25.11 -41.82
N ASN A 59 11.29 -26.05 -42.56
CA ASN A 59 12.68 -25.92 -43.04
C ASN A 59 12.80 -25.60 -44.55
N ASP A 60 11.68 -25.46 -45.25
CA ASP A 60 11.65 -25.33 -46.73
C ASP A 60 11.35 -23.89 -47.21
N TYR A 61 11.23 -22.92 -46.29
CA TYR A 61 11.01 -21.52 -46.63
C TYR A 61 12.21 -20.88 -47.35
N ASP A 62 11.96 -19.82 -48.13
CA ASP A 62 13.01 -19.06 -48.81
C ASP A 62 13.84 -18.24 -47.81
N ALA A 63 14.96 -18.83 -47.35
CA ALA A 63 15.87 -18.20 -46.41
C ALA A 63 16.51 -16.89 -46.92
N VAL A 64 16.58 -16.67 -48.24
CA VAL A 64 17.11 -15.43 -48.81
C VAL A 64 16.11 -14.29 -48.60
N ILE A 65 14.83 -14.56 -48.84
CA ILE A 65 13.75 -13.59 -48.58
C ILE A 65 13.63 -13.33 -47.08
N ALA A 66 13.67 -14.37 -46.25
CA ALA A 66 13.65 -14.25 -44.80
C ALA A 66 14.82 -13.41 -44.26
N GLU A 67 16.05 -13.61 -44.75
CA GLU A 67 17.22 -12.81 -44.35
C GLU A 67 17.10 -11.36 -44.77
N ALA A 68 16.55 -11.08 -45.97
CA ALA A 68 16.32 -9.72 -46.42
C ALA A 68 15.33 -8.99 -45.49
N LEU A 69 14.24 -9.64 -45.10
CA LEU A 69 13.26 -9.10 -44.16
C LEU A 69 13.87 -8.87 -42.77
N ARG A 70 14.57 -9.88 -42.23
CA ARG A 70 15.27 -9.79 -40.95
C ARG A 70 16.27 -8.64 -40.93
N SER A 71 17.07 -8.50 -41.99
CA SER A 71 18.03 -7.41 -42.15
C SER A 71 17.39 -6.01 -42.15
N SER A 72 16.17 -5.86 -42.68
CA SER A 72 15.41 -4.61 -42.59
C SER A 72 14.93 -4.34 -41.16
N TRP A 73 14.37 -5.34 -40.47
CA TRP A 73 13.88 -5.18 -39.09
C TRP A 73 14.98 -4.88 -38.08
N VAL A 74 16.18 -5.48 -38.23
CA VAL A 74 17.35 -5.13 -37.42
C VAL A 74 17.76 -3.67 -37.59
N LYS A 75 17.55 -3.09 -38.78
CA LYS A 75 17.82 -1.67 -39.07
C LYS A 75 16.67 -0.75 -38.67
N GLY A 76 15.58 -1.29 -38.12
CA GLY A 76 14.35 -0.55 -37.82
C GLY A 76 13.59 -0.11 -39.07
N ASP A 77 13.81 -0.75 -40.23
CA ASP A 77 13.07 -0.49 -41.45
C ASP A 77 11.87 -1.44 -41.57
N PHE A 78 10.68 -0.89 -41.35
CA PHE A 78 9.39 -1.59 -41.42
C PHE A 78 8.55 -1.15 -42.62
N SER A 79 9.18 -0.52 -43.62
CA SER A 79 8.46 0.00 -44.78
C SER A 79 7.82 -1.08 -45.66
N ASN A 80 8.26 -2.33 -45.51
CA ASN A 80 7.74 -3.50 -46.22
C ASN A 80 6.51 -4.14 -45.56
N LEU A 81 6.13 -3.74 -44.34
CA LEU A 81 4.95 -4.32 -43.68
C LEU A 81 3.66 -4.02 -44.46
N PRO A 82 2.67 -4.94 -44.44
CA PRO A 82 1.37 -4.74 -45.07
C PRO A 82 0.67 -3.44 -44.66
N VAL A 83 -0.23 -2.98 -45.53
CA VAL A 83 -1.16 -1.93 -45.14
C VAL A 83 -2.17 -2.50 -44.14
N ILE A 84 -2.47 -1.73 -43.10
CA ILE A 84 -3.54 -2.08 -42.16
C ILE A 84 -4.80 -1.28 -42.51
N GLU A 85 -5.90 -1.99 -42.71
CA GLU A 85 -7.24 -1.45 -42.93
C GLU A 85 -8.13 -1.79 -41.72
N VAL A 86 -8.70 -0.78 -41.08
CA VAL A 86 -9.62 -0.99 -39.95
C VAL A 86 -11.04 -1.20 -40.50
N VAL A 87 -11.64 -2.35 -40.17
CA VAL A 87 -12.97 -2.75 -40.63
C VAL A 87 -13.93 -2.95 -39.46
N SER A 88 -15.23 -2.93 -39.75
CA SER A 88 -16.24 -3.15 -38.71
C SER A 88 -16.24 -4.59 -38.21
N ALA A 89 -16.67 -4.81 -36.96
CA ALA A 89 -16.79 -6.15 -36.38
C ALA A 89 -17.70 -7.07 -37.21
N ASP A 90 -18.72 -6.51 -37.88
CA ASP A 90 -19.61 -7.28 -38.76
C ASP A 90 -18.88 -7.88 -39.99
N ILE A 91 -17.71 -7.37 -40.36
CA ILE A 91 -16.91 -7.87 -41.50
C ILE A 91 -16.04 -9.06 -41.08
N LEU A 92 -15.43 -8.98 -39.89
CA LEU A 92 -14.51 -10.00 -39.36
C LEU A 92 -15.23 -11.05 -38.50
N GLU A 93 -16.53 -10.89 -38.25
CA GLU A 93 -17.35 -11.76 -37.42
C GLU A 93 -16.73 -12.03 -36.03
N SER A 94 -16.20 -13.23 -35.79
CA SER A 94 -15.57 -13.62 -34.53
C SER A 94 -14.07 -13.29 -34.45
N ALA A 95 -13.45 -12.84 -35.53
CA ALA A 95 -12.03 -12.52 -35.58
C ALA A 95 -11.76 -11.06 -35.15
N TRP A 96 -10.60 -10.83 -34.54
CA TRP A 96 -10.09 -9.50 -34.22
C TRP A 96 -9.17 -8.94 -35.30
N GLY A 97 -8.55 -9.81 -36.11
CA GLY A 97 -7.73 -9.46 -37.25
C GLY A 97 -7.88 -10.47 -38.39
N GLY A 98 -7.36 -10.13 -39.57
CA GLY A 98 -7.03 -11.13 -40.57
C GLY A 98 -6.16 -10.63 -41.72
N TYR A 99 -5.26 -11.47 -42.22
CA TYR A 99 -4.30 -11.12 -43.26
C TYR A 99 -4.74 -11.64 -44.63
N GLY A 100 -4.96 -10.72 -45.56
CA GLY A 100 -5.31 -11.04 -46.94
C GLY A 100 -4.09 -11.10 -47.85
N ALA A 101 -3.59 -12.31 -48.14
CA ALA A 101 -2.45 -12.49 -49.04
C ALA A 101 -2.72 -11.96 -50.47
N SER A 102 -3.96 -12.04 -50.94
CA SER A 102 -4.34 -11.63 -52.31
C SER A 102 -4.12 -10.14 -52.63
N ASN A 103 -4.12 -9.29 -51.60
CA ASN A 103 -3.93 -7.84 -51.73
C ASN A 103 -2.92 -7.26 -50.73
N ASN A 104 -2.20 -8.12 -50.00
CA ASN A 104 -1.21 -7.76 -49.00
C ASN A 104 -1.72 -6.73 -47.96
N THR A 105 -2.88 -7.02 -47.36
CA THR A 105 -3.55 -6.13 -46.40
C THR A 105 -3.90 -6.87 -45.11
N ILE A 106 -3.60 -6.25 -43.97
CA ILE A 106 -4.06 -6.67 -42.65
C ILE A 106 -5.39 -5.96 -42.37
N TYR A 107 -6.45 -6.71 -42.15
CA TYR A 107 -7.74 -6.21 -41.71
C TYR A 107 -7.81 -6.27 -40.20
N LEU A 108 -8.12 -5.15 -39.53
CA LEU A 108 -8.18 -5.08 -38.07
C LEU A 108 -9.58 -4.67 -37.61
N CYS A 109 -10.15 -5.40 -36.66
CA CYS A 109 -11.46 -5.12 -36.13
C CYS A 109 -11.47 -3.80 -35.34
N GLU A 110 -12.40 -2.89 -35.68
CA GLU A 110 -12.53 -1.61 -34.97
C GLU A 110 -12.81 -1.79 -33.47
N SER A 111 -13.50 -2.88 -33.09
CA SER A 111 -13.83 -3.18 -31.70
C SER A 111 -12.60 -3.59 -30.89
N LEU A 112 -11.58 -4.19 -31.53
CA LEU A 112 -10.30 -4.48 -30.88
C LEU A 112 -9.62 -3.18 -30.43
N LEU A 113 -9.59 -2.16 -31.29
CA LEU A 113 -8.98 -0.88 -30.95
C LEU A 113 -9.78 -0.08 -29.90
N ALA A 114 -11.09 -0.34 -29.80
CA ALA A 114 -11.96 0.34 -28.84
C ALA A 114 -11.98 -0.34 -27.45
N LEU A 115 -11.86 -1.66 -27.40
CA LEU A 115 -12.13 -2.46 -26.20
C LEU A 115 -10.98 -3.42 -25.80
N GLY A 116 -10.06 -3.71 -26.72
CA GLY A 116 -8.95 -4.64 -26.49
C GLY A 116 -7.92 -4.10 -25.50
N SER A 117 -7.30 -5.00 -24.74
CA SER A 117 -6.15 -4.63 -23.92
C SER A 117 -4.94 -4.31 -24.82
N PRO A 118 -3.98 -3.51 -24.36
CA PRO A 118 -2.73 -3.27 -25.09
C PRO A 118 -2.03 -4.55 -25.54
N GLU A 119 -2.04 -5.58 -24.71
CA GLU A 119 -1.42 -6.88 -24.97
C GLU A 119 -2.14 -7.63 -26.09
N LEU A 120 -3.48 -7.62 -26.08
CA LEU A 120 -4.27 -8.27 -27.13
C LEU A 120 -4.10 -7.58 -28.49
N ILE A 121 -4.05 -6.23 -28.50
CA ILE A 121 -3.85 -5.46 -29.75
C ILE A 121 -2.50 -5.80 -30.38
N VAL A 122 -1.44 -5.90 -29.58
CA VAL A 122 -0.09 -6.25 -30.06
C VAL A 122 -0.03 -7.70 -30.51
N ALA A 123 -0.64 -8.62 -29.78
CA ALA A 123 -0.68 -10.03 -30.14
C ALA A 123 -1.33 -10.25 -31.51
N VAL A 124 -2.54 -9.69 -31.72
CA VAL A 124 -3.25 -9.76 -33.00
C VAL A 124 -2.41 -9.16 -34.12
N LEU A 125 -1.83 -7.96 -33.94
CA LEU A 125 -1.01 -7.36 -34.99
C LEU A 125 0.23 -8.19 -35.34
N LEU A 126 0.84 -8.86 -34.36
CA LEU A 126 1.99 -9.73 -34.60
C LEU A 126 1.59 -11.02 -35.32
N GLU A 127 0.43 -11.58 -34.99
CA GLU A 127 -0.15 -12.77 -35.62
C GLU A 127 -0.38 -12.53 -37.11
N GLU A 128 -1.02 -11.41 -37.45
CA GLU A 128 -1.21 -11.01 -38.85
C GLU A 128 0.09 -10.70 -39.60
N ILE A 129 1.11 -10.24 -38.89
CA ILE A 129 2.45 -10.08 -39.48
C ILE A 129 3.11 -11.44 -39.69
N GLY A 130 2.83 -12.44 -38.85
CA GLY A 130 3.26 -13.82 -39.01
C GLY A 130 2.73 -14.43 -40.31
N HIS A 131 1.42 -14.34 -40.56
CA HIS A 131 0.84 -14.80 -41.83
C HIS A 131 1.40 -14.06 -43.06
N TYR A 132 1.66 -12.75 -42.93
CA TYR A 132 2.37 -12.01 -43.98
C TYR A 132 3.77 -12.56 -44.26
N VAL A 133 4.51 -12.88 -43.20
CA VAL A 133 5.86 -13.45 -43.33
C VAL A 133 5.76 -14.81 -44.01
N ASP A 134 4.82 -15.66 -43.59
CA ASP A 134 4.59 -16.98 -44.21
C ASP A 134 4.34 -16.85 -45.71
N ALA A 135 3.34 -16.05 -46.10
CA ALA A 135 2.98 -15.82 -47.50
C ALA A 135 4.12 -15.21 -48.34
N LEU A 136 5.10 -14.57 -47.69
CA LEU A 136 6.27 -14.00 -48.33
C LEU A 136 7.41 -15.02 -48.51
N VAL A 137 7.63 -15.91 -47.54
CA VAL A 137 8.77 -16.85 -47.54
C VAL A 137 8.40 -18.24 -48.04
N ASN A 138 7.12 -18.60 -48.02
CA ASN A 138 6.59 -19.88 -48.44
C ASN A 138 5.71 -19.75 -49.70
N ALA A 139 5.83 -20.72 -50.60
CA ALA A 139 4.98 -20.78 -51.80
C ALA A 139 3.63 -21.46 -51.55
N VAL A 140 3.56 -22.24 -50.46
CA VAL A 140 2.37 -22.93 -49.97
C VAL A 140 2.29 -22.59 -48.50
N ASP A 141 1.10 -22.16 -48.09
CA ASP A 141 0.76 -21.84 -46.70
C ASP A 141 1.24 -22.92 -45.72
N THR A 142 1.85 -22.49 -44.62
CA THR A 142 2.31 -23.39 -43.57
C THR A 142 1.10 -23.98 -42.84
N PRO A 143 0.93 -25.32 -42.76
CA PRO A 143 -0.23 -25.88 -42.09
C PRO A 143 -0.29 -25.51 -40.59
N GLY A 144 -1.47 -25.06 -40.15
CA GLY A 144 -1.72 -24.65 -38.79
C GLY A 144 -1.99 -23.16 -38.70
N ASP A 145 -1.89 -22.62 -37.49
CA ASP A 145 -1.90 -21.18 -37.22
C ASP A 145 -0.45 -20.74 -36.92
N GLU A 146 0.35 -20.60 -37.98
CA GLU A 146 1.75 -20.15 -37.91
C GLU A 146 1.85 -18.67 -37.52
N GLY A 147 0.78 -17.90 -37.72
CA GLY A 147 0.63 -16.55 -37.21
C GLY A 147 0.64 -16.50 -35.68
N GLU A 148 -0.20 -17.30 -35.01
CA GLU A 148 -0.27 -17.39 -33.54
C GLU A 148 1.11 -17.82 -33.01
N LEU A 149 1.71 -18.83 -33.64
CA LEU A 149 3.04 -19.32 -33.29
C LEU A 149 4.11 -18.22 -33.45
N PHE A 150 4.11 -17.48 -34.57
CA PHE A 150 5.01 -16.34 -34.79
C PHE A 150 4.83 -15.26 -33.72
N ALA A 151 3.59 -14.86 -33.45
CA ALA A 151 3.26 -13.83 -32.47
C ALA A 151 3.78 -14.19 -31.07
N LEU A 152 3.65 -15.45 -30.66
CA LEU A 152 4.17 -15.94 -29.39
C LEU A 152 5.70 -15.89 -29.34
N ARG A 153 6.39 -16.34 -30.40
CA ARG A 153 7.87 -16.32 -30.46
C ARG A 153 8.43 -14.91 -30.47
N VAL A 154 7.82 -14.00 -31.22
CA VAL A 154 8.22 -12.57 -31.25
C VAL A 154 8.00 -11.89 -29.89
N GLN A 155 6.98 -12.30 -29.15
CA GLN A 155 6.73 -11.80 -27.79
C GLN A 155 7.62 -12.48 -26.72
N GLY A 156 8.39 -13.51 -27.09
CA GLY A 156 9.25 -14.26 -26.18
C GLY A 156 8.49 -15.24 -25.28
N ILE A 157 7.28 -15.65 -25.68
CA ILE A 157 6.43 -16.56 -24.91
C ILE A 157 6.88 -18.02 -25.15
N ALA A 158 7.04 -18.76 -24.06
CA ALA A 158 7.34 -20.19 -24.11
C ALA A 158 6.10 -21.00 -24.52
N ILE A 159 6.32 -22.04 -25.30
CA ILE A 159 5.27 -22.87 -25.91
C ILE A 159 5.51 -24.30 -25.47
N ASP A 160 4.52 -24.93 -24.85
CA ASP A 160 4.58 -26.35 -24.50
C ASP A 160 4.21 -27.25 -25.69
N GLY A 161 4.44 -28.56 -25.55
CA GLY A 161 4.15 -29.51 -26.61
C GLY A 161 2.67 -29.59 -27.00
N ALA A 162 1.75 -29.41 -26.05
CA ALA A 162 0.31 -29.48 -26.34
C ALA A 162 -0.18 -28.23 -27.08
N GLN A 163 0.34 -27.07 -26.72
CA GLN A 163 0.08 -25.80 -27.41
C GLN A 163 0.62 -25.85 -28.83
N LEU A 164 1.84 -26.33 -29.02
CA LEU A 164 2.46 -26.46 -30.33
C LEU A 164 1.68 -27.41 -31.25
N GLU A 165 1.29 -28.59 -30.75
CA GLU A 165 0.49 -29.55 -31.53
C GLU A 165 -0.90 -29.00 -31.88
N ARG A 166 -1.51 -28.20 -30.98
CA ARG A 166 -2.77 -27.53 -31.29
C ARG A 166 -2.59 -26.48 -32.38
N MET A 167 -1.58 -25.60 -32.28
CA MET A 167 -1.35 -24.55 -33.30
C MET A 167 -1.06 -25.17 -34.66
N LYS A 168 -0.26 -26.24 -34.72
CA LYS A 168 0.01 -26.98 -35.96
C LYS A 168 -1.20 -27.70 -36.57
N GLY A 169 -2.34 -27.72 -35.88
CA GLY A 169 -3.57 -28.36 -36.35
C GLY A 169 -4.80 -27.45 -36.30
N ASP A 170 -4.64 -26.17 -35.96
CA ASP A 170 -5.71 -25.17 -36.07
C ASP A 170 -5.88 -24.77 -37.53
N ASP A 171 -7.11 -24.49 -37.95
CA ASP A 171 -7.42 -23.98 -39.29
C ASP A 171 -8.09 -22.63 -39.06
N ASP A 172 -7.31 -21.56 -39.22
CA ASP A 172 -7.69 -20.17 -39.03
C ASP A 172 -8.06 -19.49 -40.35
N SER A 173 -8.20 -20.26 -41.43
CA SER A 173 -8.61 -19.74 -42.72
C SER A 173 -10.06 -19.24 -42.72
N GLY A 174 -10.27 -18.10 -43.35
CA GLY A 174 -11.53 -17.38 -43.37
C GLY A 174 -11.81 -16.70 -44.70
N THR A 175 -13.03 -16.17 -44.86
CA THR A 175 -13.36 -15.32 -46.01
C THR A 175 -14.24 -14.17 -45.58
N ILE A 176 -13.75 -12.95 -45.76
CA ILE A 176 -14.49 -11.72 -45.49
C ILE A 176 -14.98 -11.06 -46.78
N THR A 177 -15.95 -10.16 -46.65
CA THR A 177 -16.42 -9.33 -47.77
C THR A 177 -16.13 -7.87 -47.49
N VAL A 178 -15.19 -7.29 -48.22
CA VAL A 178 -14.80 -5.87 -48.10
C VAL A 178 -15.16 -5.16 -49.40
N ASN A 179 -15.94 -4.09 -49.31
CA ASN A 179 -16.42 -3.34 -50.49
C ASN A 179 -17.15 -4.19 -51.56
N GLY A 180 -17.75 -5.31 -51.15
CA GLY A 180 -18.45 -6.24 -52.05
C GLY A 180 -17.55 -7.29 -52.73
N GLU A 181 -16.25 -7.27 -52.46
CA GLU A 181 -15.29 -8.29 -52.93
C GLU A 181 -15.00 -9.29 -51.81
N LYS A 182 -14.94 -10.58 -52.15
CA LYS A 182 -14.56 -11.64 -51.22
C LYS A 182 -13.04 -11.73 -51.14
N VAL A 183 -12.50 -11.68 -49.92
CA VAL A 183 -11.07 -11.81 -49.63
C VAL A 183 -10.88 -12.98 -48.69
N ALA A 184 -10.07 -13.96 -49.10
CA ALA A 184 -9.60 -15.01 -48.20
C ALA A 184 -8.57 -14.41 -47.24
N ILE A 185 -8.68 -14.76 -45.96
CA ILE A 185 -7.82 -14.27 -44.89
C ILE A 185 -7.40 -15.42 -43.98
N GLU A 186 -6.23 -15.33 -43.39
CA GLU A 186 -5.89 -16.06 -42.15
C GLU A 186 -6.34 -15.20 -40.96
N MET A 187 -6.92 -15.77 -39.90
CA MET A 187 -7.72 -15.03 -38.91
C MET A 187 -7.15 -15.09 -37.49
N ALA A 188 -6.80 -13.93 -36.93
CA ALA A 188 -6.57 -13.82 -35.49
C ALA A 188 -7.88 -13.73 -34.69
N THR A 189 -8.21 -14.78 -33.92
CA THR A 189 -9.39 -14.80 -33.01
C THR A 189 -9.11 -14.25 -31.61
N GLY A 190 -7.87 -13.79 -31.36
CA GLY A 190 -7.47 -13.14 -30.10
C GLY A 190 -7.51 -14.08 -28.90
N ARG A 191 -7.12 -15.33 -29.15
CA ARG A 191 -6.94 -16.31 -28.08
C ARG A 191 -5.74 -15.87 -27.25
N ILE A 192 -6.01 -15.19 -26.14
CA ILE A 192 -5.00 -14.97 -25.12
C ILE A 192 -4.68 -16.34 -24.52
N ILE A 193 -3.67 -17.00 -25.08
CA ILE A 193 -2.97 -18.05 -24.36
C ILE A 193 -2.38 -17.34 -23.14
N SER A 194 -3.00 -17.54 -21.98
CA SER A 194 -2.32 -17.39 -20.70
C SER A 194 -0.99 -18.07 -20.90
N THR A 195 0.10 -17.30 -20.83
CA THR A 195 1.45 -17.83 -20.75
C THR A 195 1.35 -19.10 -19.92
N VAL A 196 1.90 -20.23 -20.41
CA VAL A 196 2.54 -21.11 -19.44
C VAL A 196 3.55 -20.17 -18.83
N GLU A 197 3.16 -19.57 -17.72
CA GLU A 197 4.02 -18.80 -16.87
C GLU A 197 5.16 -19.79 -16.65
N THR A 198 6.29 -19.56 -17.32
CA THR A 198 7.46 -20.41 -17.19
C THR A 198 7.67 -20.47 -15.70
N THR A 199 7.33 -21.62 -15.11
CA THR A 199 7.26 -21.72 -13.67
C THR A 199 8.69 -21.67 -13.22
N ILE A 200 9.19 -20.47 -12.90
CA ILE A 200 10.54 -20.31 -12.40
C ILE A 200 10.48 -20.85 -10.97
N ASN A 201 10.72 -22.16 -10.86
CA ASN A 201 10.93 -22.81 -9.57
C ASN A 201 12.31 -22.47 -9.00
N ASP A 202 13.20 -21.94 -9.84
CA ASP A 202 14.51 -21.45 -9.43
C ASP A 202 14.43 -20.06 -8.79
N ASN A 203 15.38 -19.76 -7.92
CA ASN A 203 15.43 -18.47 -7.26
C ASN A 203 15.87 -17.38 -8.25
N LEU A 204 15.15 -16.26 -8.27
CA LEU A 204 15.56 -15.04 -8.97
C LEU A 204 16.34 -14.17 -7.99
N LYS A 205 17.58 -13.83 -8.31
CA LYS A 205 18.45 -13.06 -7.42
C LYS A 205 19.07 -11.86 -8.14
N PHE A 206 18.83 -10.68 -7.60
CA PHE A 206 19.38 -9.40 -8.05
C PHE A 206 20.16 -8.78 -6.90
N GLU A 207 21.45 -8.53 -7.10
CA GLU A 207 22.30 -7.84 -6.12
C GLU A 207 23.11 -6.74 -6.81
N SER A 208 23.10 -5.53 -6.28
CA SER A 208 23.86 -4.43 -6.86
C SER A 208 24.19 -3.32 -5.85
N ILE A 209 25.30 -2.64 -6.12
CA ILE A 209 25.80 -1.49 -5.35
C ILE A 209 25.97 -0.32 -6.31
N GLY A 210 25.37 0.83 -6.00
CA GLY A 210 25.63 2.07 -6.72
C GLY A 210 27.09 2.52 -6.54
N THR A 211 27.73 3.06 -7.57
CA THR A 211 29.15 3.46 -7.49
C THR A 211 29.40 4.90 -7.90
N GLY A 212 28.39 5.60 -8.42
CA GLY A 212 28.52 7.00 -8.80
C GLY A 212 28.62 7.92 -7.59
N THR A 213 29.29 9.06 -7.76
CA THR A 213 29.46 10.07 -6.70
C THR A 213 28.36 11.14 -6.72
N GLY A 214 27.50 11.14 -7.74
CA GLY A 214 26.44 12.15 -7.95
C GLY A 214 25.13 11.87 -7.21
N ALA A 215 24.00 12.19 -7.84
CA ALA A 215 22.65 11.88 -7.36
C ALA A 215 22.12 10.60 -8.02
N GLN A 216 21.08 9.99 -7.46
CA GLN A 216 20.34 8.87 -8.06
C GLN A 216 21.17 7.59 -8.28
N ASN A 217 22.24 7.40 -7.52
CA ASN A 217 23.06 6.18 -7.60
C ASN A 217 22.46 5.09 -6.72
N ASN A 218 21.29 4.61 -7.14
CA ASN A 218 20.60 3.52 -6.45
C ASN A 218 21.39 2.22 -6.59
N GLY A 219 21.28 1.33 -5.60
CA GLY A 219 21.77 -0.05 -5.75
C GLY A 219 20.99 -0.77 -6.83
N ILE A 220 19.67 -0.82 -6.67
CA ILE A 220 18.73 -1.37 -7.65
C ILE A 220 17.62 -0.37 -7.94
N LEU A 221 17.30 -0.18 -9.22
CA LEU A 221 16.13 0.55 -9.69
C LEU A 221 15.28 -0.38 -10.57
N ILE A 222 14.03 -0.60 -10.17
CA ILE A 222 13.00 -1.20 -11.00
C ILE A 222 12.16 -0.04 -11.55
N THR A 223 12.34 0.29 -12.81
CA THR A 223 11.64 1.40 -13.48
C THR A 223 10.14 1.11 -13.61
N THR A 224 9.34 2.12 -13.99
CA THR A 224 7.88 2.00 -14.16
C THR A 224 7.43 0.89 -15.11
N THR A 225 8.27 0.53 -16.10
CA THR A 225 8.02 -0.58 -17.03
C THR A 225 8.69 -1.88 -16.60
N GLY A 226 9.56 -1.83 -15.59
CA GLY A 226 10.26 -2.98 -15.05
C GLY A 226 9.32 -3.91 -14.31
N SER A 227 9.52 -5.22 -14.50
CA SER A 227 8.79 -6.24 -13.74
C SER A 227 9.71 -7.40 -13.37
N ILE A 228 9.50 -7.93 -12.18
CA ILE A 228 10.09 -9.19 -11.70
C ILE A 228 8.92 -10.06 -11.25
N SER A 229 8.71 -11.19 -11.90
CA SER A 229 7.64 -12.12 -11.54
C SER A 229 8.17 -13.52 -11.25
N SER A 230 7.56 -14.19 -10.27
CA SER A 230 7.76 -15.61 -9.99
C SER A 230 6.41 -16.30 -9.87
N THR A 231 6.27 -17.40 -10.59
CA THR A 231 5.00 -18.11 -10.75
C THR A 231 5.09 -19.52 -10.17
N GLY A 232 6.33 -19.96 -9.90
CA GLY A 232 6.67 -21.15 -9.15
C GLY A 232 6.95 -20.89 -7.68
N THR A 233 7.67 -21.82 -7.06
CA THR A 233 8.11 -21.72 -5.66
C THR A 233 9.43 -20.97 -5.49
N GLY A 234 10.06 -20.54 -6.60
CA GLY A 234 11.34 -19.86 -6.60
C GLY A 234 11.27 -18.50 -5.90
N THR A 235 12.19 -18.25 -4.98
CA THR A 235 12.24 -16.99 -4.22
C THR A 235 12.76 -15.85 -5.10
N ILE A 236 12.11 -14.69 -5.04
CA ILE A 236 12.64 -13.43 -5.58
C ILE A 236 13.46 -12.75 -4.49
N THR A 237 14.75 -12.53 -4.74
CA THR A 237 15.68 -11.83 -3.85
C THR A 237 16.21 -10.58 -4.54
N VAL A 238 15.99 -9.41 -3.94
CA VAL A 238 16.45 -8.11 -4.43
C VAL A 238 17.26 -7.44 -3.33
N ILE A 239 18.57 -7.31 -3.50
CA ILE A 239 19.48 -6.69 -2.52
C ILE A 239 20.20 -5.51 -3.14
N GLY A 240 19.91 -4.31 -2.67
CA GLY A 240 20.46 -3.07 -3.22
C GLY A 240 21.17 -2.22 -2.17
N GLN A 241 22.38 -1.76 -2.51
CA GLN A 241 23.07 -0.71 -1.74
C GLN A 241 23.22 0.56 -2.57
N GLY A 242 22.66 1.67 -2.11
CA GLY A 242 22.90 2.98 -2.72
C GLY A 242 24.37 3.39 -2.58
N SER A 243 24.85 4.29 -3.44
CA SER A 243 26.29 4.56 -3.52
C SER A 243 26.94 4.94 -2.18
N PRO A 244 27.93 4.17 -1.68
CA PRO A 244 28.68 4.50 -0.46
C PRO A 244 29.49 5.78 -0.57
N ASP A 245 29.68 6.28 -1.79
CA ASP A 245 30.45 7.47 -2.15
C ASP A 245 29.55 8.57 -2.78
N GLY A 246 28.23 8.36 -2.78
CA GLY A 246 27.25 9.34 -3.26
C GLY A 246 27.35 10.63 -2.45
N THR A 247 27.38 11.78 -3.13
CA THR A 247 27.51 13.10 -2.49
C THR A 247 26.25 13.95 -2.61
N LEU A 248 25.33 13.58 -3.50
CA LEU A 248 24.07 14.28 -3.73
C LEU A 248 22.88 13.44 -3.27
N GLU A 249 21.66 13.81 -3.65
CA GLU A 249 20.41 13.19 -3.19
C GLU A 249 20.05 11.86 -3.87
N ASN A 250 19.09 11.14 -3.29
CA ASN A 250 18.43 9.97 -3.87
C ASN A 250 19.34 8.75 -4.12
N ASN A 251 20.23 8.41 -3.17
CA ASN A 251 21.04 7.19 -3.29
C ASN A 251 20.34 6.05 -2.54
N MET A 252 19.26 5.52 -3.13
CA MET A 252 18.44 4.49 -2.50
C MET A 252 19.15 3.13 -2.50
N GLY A 253 18.87 2.29 -1.50
CA GLY A 253 19.25 0.87 -1.59
C GLY A 253 18.53 0.20 -2.76
N VAL A 254 17.20 0.11 -2.64
CA VAL A 254 16.30 -0.40 -3.67
C VAL A 254 15.20 0.63 -3.95
N ARG A 255 15.02 1.02 -5.21
CA ARG A 255 13.92 1.88 -5.68
C ARG A 255 13.01 1.10 -6.63
N ILE A 256 11.71 1.10 -6.34
CA ILE A 256 10.70 0.30 -7.02
C ILE A 256 9.62 1.24 -7.54
N GLU A 257 9.56 1.39 -8.85
CA GLU A 257 8.52 2.11 -9.60
C GLU A 257 7.70 1.17 -10.48
N GLY A 258 8.27 0.01 -10.81
CA GLY A 258 7.60 -1.08 -11.52
C GLY A 258 7.01 -2.11 -10.57
N LYS A 259 7.04 -3.38 -10.98
CA LYS A 259 6.36 -4.46 -10.25
C LYS A 259 7.31 -5.55 -9.79
N ILE A 260 7.11 -6.03 -8.57
CA ILE A 260 7.59 -7.33 -8.10
C ILE A 260 6.35 -8.14 -7.75
N THR A 261 6.16 -9.31 -8.36
CA THR A 261 4.97 -10.13 -8.12
C THR A 261 5.34 -11.60 -7.95
N SER A 262 4.70 -12.28 -7.02
CA SER A 262 4.88 -13.72 -6.87
C SER A 262 3.59 -14.42 -6.49
N ILE A 263 3.41 -15.64 -6.97
CA ILE A 263 2.31 -16.51 -6.52
C ILE A 263 2.74 -17.25 -5.25
N ASN A 264 3.74 -18.13 -5.35
CA ASN A 264 4.13 -19.02 -4.25
C ASN A 264 5.56 -18.76 -3.72
N GLY A 265 6.47 -18.30 -4.57
CA GLY A 265 7.85 -18.03 -4.18
C GLY A 265 7.97 -16.78 -3.31
N ALA A 266 8.65 -16.86 -2.17
CA ALA A 266 8.81 -15.70 -1.29
C ALA A 266 9.45 -14.50 -2.02
N ILE A 267 9.06 -13.29 -1.63
CA ILE A 267 9.66 -12.03 -2.08
C ILE A 267 10.50 -11.48 -0.93
N PHE A 268 11.80 -11.31 -1.16
CA PHE A 268 12.74 -10.72 -0.23
C PHE A 268 13.38 -9.48 -0.86
N VAL A 269 13.15 -8.31 -0.24
CA VAL A 269 13.76 -7.03 -0.65
C VAL A 269 14.59 -6.48 0.51
N ASP A 270 15.88 -6.29 0.28
CA ASP A 270 16.80 -5.70 1.25
C ASP A 270 17.51 -4.49 0.66
N GLY A 271 17.33 -3.34 1.28
CA GLY A 271 17.84 -2.07 0.79
C GLY A 271 18.63 -1.31 1.84
N THR A 272 19.87 -0.97 1.53
CA THR A 272 20.69 -0.06 2.34
C THR A 272 20.99 1.21 1.56
N ALA A 273 20.60 2.37 2.11
CA ALA A 273 20.83 3.63 1.43
C ALA A 273 22.33 4.03 1.41
N GLY A 274 22.71 4.79 0.40
CA GLY A 274 24.08 5.29 0.19
C GLY A 274 24.44 6.51 1.04
N ALA A 275 25.60 7.10 0.78
CA ALA A 275 26.16 8.22 1.55
C ALA A 275 25.63 9.61 1.21
N GLY A 276 24.62 9.68 0.33
CA GLY A 276 24.10 10.91 -0.23
C GLY A 276 23.64 11.94 0.79
N THR A 277 23.51 13.18 0.33
CA THR A 277 23.16 14.29 1.23
C THR A 277 21.69 14.28 1.63
N GLN A 278 20.72 14.06 0.73
CA GLN A 278 19.26 14.10 1.03
C GLN A 278 18.48 12.88 0.51
N VAL A 279 17.40 12.51 1.21
CA VAL A 279 16.41 11.49 0.81
C VAL A 279 17.06 10.18 0.37
N ASN A 280 17.73 9.51 1.30
CA ASN A 280 18.38 8.22 1.02
C ASN A 280 17.66 7.14 1.82
N ASN A 281 16.69 6.50 1.17
CA ASN A 281 15.92 5.43 1.76
C ASN A 281 16.59 4.07 1.54
N GLY A 282 16.44 3.17 2.49
CA GLY A 282 16.84 1.78 2.31
C GLY A 282 16.04 1.16 1.16
N VAL A 283 14.72 1.11 1.33
CA VAL A 283 13.77 0.67 0.29
C VAL A 283 12.75 1.77 0.03
N LEU A 284 12.55 2.12 -1.25
CA LEU A 284 11.55 3.08 -1.71
C LEU A 284 10.60 2.42 -2.71
N VAL A 285 9.32 2.34 -2.38
CA VAL A 285 8.23 2.00 -3.32
C VAL A 285 7.53 3.31 -3.69
N PHE A 286 7.63 3.72 -4.95
CA PHE A 286 7.25 5.06 -5.40
C PHE A 286 6.64 5.05 -6.81
N ASN A 287 5.95 6.12 -7.19
CA ASN A 287 5.45 6.35 -8.56
C ASN A 287 4.59 5.20 -9.13
N GLY A 288 3.76 4.57 -8.28
CA GLY A 288 2.93 3.44 -8.68
C GLY A 288 3.61 2.07 -8.57
N GLY A 289 4.80 2.01 -7.96
CA GLY A 289 5.52 0.76 -7.74
C GLY A 289 4.73 -0.24 -6.89
N VAL A 290 4.81 -1.52 -7.23
CA VAL A 290 4.04 -2.58 -6.56
C VAL A 290 4.93 -3.74 -6.14
N ILE A 291 4.77 -4.19 -4.90
CA ILE A 291 5.24 -5.49 -4.44
C ILE A 291 4.00 -6.30 -4.08
N SER A 292 3.77 -7.43 -4.76
CA SER A 292 2.51 -8.18 -4.67
C SER A 292 2.73 -9.68 -4.49
N SER A 293 1.97 -10.28 -3.58
CA SER A 293 1.79 -11.72 -3.50
C SER A 293 0.34 -12.07 -3.86
N THR A 294 0.17 -12.85 -4.92
CA THR A 294 -1.16 -13.22 -5.44
C THR A 294 -1.56 -14.65 -5.08
N GLY A 295 -0.69 -15.39 -4.40
CA GLY A 295 -0.95 -16.77 -3.99
C GLY A 295 -2.02 -16.89 -2.91
N ILE A 296 -2.70 -18.03 -2.94
CA ILE A 296 -3.74 -18.41 -1.98
C ILE A 296 -3.30 -19.69 -1.27
N GLY A 297 -3.64 -19.82 0.01
CA GLY A 297 -3.33 -20.96 0.86
C GLY A 297 -1.94 -20.93 1.46
N ASP A 298 -1.56 -22.03 2.10
CA ASP A 298 -0.35 -22.13 2.94
C ASP A 298 0.97 -21.90 2.17
N ASN A 299 0.95 -22.02 0.84
CA ASN A 299 2.12 -21.83 -0.03
C ASN A 299 2.18 -20.44 -0.66
N ALA A 300 1.27 -19.52 -0.32
CA ALA A 300 1.29 -18.16 -0.85
C ALA A 300 2.60 -17.44 -0.51
N ALA A 301 3.11 -16.69 -1.49
CA ALA A 301 4.39 -16.01 -1.38
C ALA A 301 4.41 -15.02 -0.20
N THR A 302 5.30 -15.21 0.77
CA THR A 302 5.53 -14.21 1.82
C THR A 302 6.29 -13.01 1.26
N ILE A 303 6.00 -11.80 1.73
CA ILE A 303 6.75 -10.59 1.41
C ILE A 303 7.58 -10.18 2.62
N THR A 304 8.91 -10.12 2.48
CA THR A 304 9.83 -9.60 3.50
C THR A 304 10.60 -8.41 2.94
N ILE A 305 10.53 -7.27 3.62
CA ILE A 305 11.22 -6.04 3.23
C ILE A 305 12.06 -5.55 4.40
N ASN A 306 13.36 -5.39 4.18
CA ASN A 306 14.30 -4.80 5.13
C ASN A 306 14.89 -3.54 4.52
N GLY A 307 14.82 -2.43 5.26
CA GLY A 307 15.33 -1.14 4.80
C GLY A 307 16.16 -0.42 5.86
N GLN A 308 17.36 0.00 5.49
CA GLN A 308 18.23 0.85 6.30
C GLN A 308 18.46 2.19 5.59
N GLY A 309 18.00 3.29 6.20
CA GLY A 309 18.31 4.64 5.74
C GLY A 309 19.80 4.97 5.87
N SER A 310 20.27 6.00 5.18
CA SER A 310 21.71 6.32 5.11
C SER A 310 22.36 6.52 6.47
N SER A 311 23.43 5.78 6.76
CA SER A 311 24.23 5.98 7.98
C SER A 311 25.20 7.18 7.90
N LYS A 312 25.31 7.84 6.74
CA LYS A 312 26.28 8.91 6.49
C LYS A 312 25.65 10.25 6.12
N SER A 313 24.37 10.27 5.76
CA SER A 313 23.67 11.52 5.44
C SER A 313 23.70 12.49 6.63
N THR A 314 23.80 13.78 6.30
CA THR A 314 23.82 14.88 7.27
C THR A 314 22.52 15.70 7.25
N THR A 315 21.53 15.34 6.45
CA THR A 315 20.26 16.09 6.31
C THR A 315 19.03 15.21 6.58
N ALA A 316 17.83 15.69 6.24
CA ALA A 316 16.57 15.00 6.48
C ALA A 316 16.23 13.87 5.50
N GLY A 317 15.26 13.04 5.91
CA GLY A 317 14.52 12.12 5.03
C GLY A 317 15.22 10.81 4.71
N ASN A 318 16.09 10.32 5.59
CA ASN A 318 16.79 9.05 5.41
C ASN A 318 15.99 7.92 6.07
N GLU A 319 14.97 7.42 5.38
CA GLU A 319 14.02 6.46 5.95
C GLU A 319 14.48 5.01 5.71
N GLY A 320 14.12 4.09 6.60
CA GLY A 320 14.40 2.67 6.38
C GLY A 320 13.63 2.14 5.17
N VAL A 321 12.30 2.14 5.28
CA VAL A 321 11.37 1.75 4.22
C VAL A 321 10.37 2.87 4.01
N ARG A 322 10.14 3.29 2.77
CA ARG A 322 9.15 4.30 2.39
C ARG A 322 8.25 3.78 1.28
N VAL A 323 6.93 3.82 1.49
CA VAL A 323 5.89 3.58 0.48
C VAL A 323 5.22 4.93 0.20
N ASP A 324 5.44 5.51 -0.97
CA ASP A 324 5.10 6.90 -1.25
C ASP A 324 4.33 7.06 -2.56
N GLY A 325 3.21 7.78 -2.48
CA GLY A 325 2.46 8.21 -3.65
C GLY A 325 1.30 7.28 -3.99
N ILE A 326 0.31 7.85 -4.69
CA ILE A 326 -0.86 7.11 -5.18
C ILE A 326 -0.42 5.98 -6.10
N GLY A 327 -0.99 4.79 -5.87
CA GLY A 327 -0.70 3.58 -6.64
C GLY A 327 0.50 2.77 -6.12
N SER A 328 1.35 3.35 -5.27
CA SER A 328 2.47 2.66 -4.64
C SER A 328 1.96 1.69 -3.58
N GLN A 329 2.24 0.40 -3.75
CA GLN A 329 1.56 -0.67 -3.01
C GLN A 329 2.48 -1.79 -2.55
N ILE A 330 2.22 -2.29 -1.35
CA ILE A 330 2.65 -3.62 -0.89
C ILE A 330 1.38 -4.39 -0.58
N THR A 331 1.12 -5.47 -1.31
CA THR A 331 -0.14 -6.21 -1.19
C THR A 331 0.09 -7.72 -1.16
N SER A 332 -0.75 -8.42 -0.41
CA SER A 332 -0.75 -9.88 -0.40
C SER A 332 -2.15 -10.41 -0.18
N VAL A 333 -2.48 -11.55 -0.80
CA VAL A 333 -3.70 -12.28 -0.49
C VAL A 333 -3.50 -13.05 0.82
N ASP A 334 -2.69 -14.12 0.80
CA ASP A 334 -2.49 -14.99 1.96
C ASP A 334 -1.06 -15.02 2.51
N GLY A 335 -0.06 -14.68 1.69
CA GLY A 335 1.33 -14.72 2.14
C GLY A 335 1.67 -13.57 3.10
N ALA A 336 2.20 -13.86 4.28
CA ALA A 336 2.49 -12.83 5.29
C ALA A 336 3.38 -11.68 4.74
N ILE A 337 3.06 -10.45 5.14
CA ILE A 337 3.84 -9.24 4.86
C ILE A 337 4.64 -8.88 6.13
N SER A 338 5.97 -8.82 6.01
CA SER A 338 6.88 -8.41 7.08
C SER A 338 7.77 -7.27 6.60
N ILE A 339 7.68 -6.11 7.25
CA ILE A 339 8.45 -4.91 6.89
C ILE A 339 9.26 -4.46 8.11
N THR A 340 10.58 -4.41 7.97
CA THR A 340 11.49 -3.86 8.97
C THR A 340 12.22 -2.66 8.40
N GLY A 341 12.11 -1.51 9.06
CA GLY A 341 12.75 -0.27 8.64
C GLY A 341 13.53 0.39 9.76
N ILE A 342 14.77 0.77 9.49
CA ILE A 342 15.64 1.52 10.40
C ILE A 342 16.02 2.85 9.75
N GLY A 343 15.66 3.96 10.39
CA GLY A 343 16.03 5.30 9.96
C GLY A 343 17.54 5.52 9.97
N GLY A 344 18.03 6.30 9.01
CA GLY A 344 19.43 6.67 8.87
C GLY A 344 19.87 7.82 9.77
N SER A 345 21.13 8.22 9.64
CA SER A 345 21.69 9.46 10.16
C SER A 345 21.03 10.69 9.53
N GLY A 346 21.20 11.85 10.17
CA GLY A 346 20.75 13.11 9.59
C GLY A 346 20.23 14.13 10.60
N THR A 347 19.51 15.13 10.08
CA THR A 347 18.80 16.11 10.91
C THR A 347 17.47 15.52 11.37
N ASP A 348 16.48 15.46 10.49
CA ASP A 348 15.08 15.22 10.85
C ASP A 348 14.36 14.28 9.88
N VAL A 349 13.19 13.78 10.27
CA VAL A 349 12.34 12.93 9.40
C VAL A 349 13.03 11.62 8.99
N ASN A 350 13.97 11.11 9.79
CA ASN A 350 14.67 9.87 9.52
C ASN A 350 13.91 8.68 10.14
N GLY A 351 12.77 8.35 9.53
CA GLY A 351 11.84 7.36 10.04
C GLY A 351 12.25 5.91 9.78
N GLY A 352 11.74 4.98 10.58
CA GLY A 352 11.94 3.54 10.34
C GLY A 352 11.15 3.06 9.12
N VAL A 353 9.82 3.00 9.26
CA VAL A 353 8.88 2.67 8.18
C VAL A 353 7.91 3.82 7.97
N VAL A 354 7.74 4.25 6.71
CA VAL A 354 6.89 5.40 6.35
C VAL A 354 5.93 5.02 5.23
N VAL A 355 4.64 5.23 5.45
CA VAL A 355 3.58 5.15 4.43
C VAL A 355 3.07 6.57 4.18
N PHE A 356 3.23 7.06 2.95
CA PHE A 356 3.15 8.48 2.65
C PHE A 356 2.34 8.80 1.39
N ASN A 357 1.65 9.95 1.39
CA ASN A 357 0.96 10.54 0.23
C ASN A 357 0.17 9.55 -0.66
N GLY A 358 -0.59 8.64 -0.06
CA GLY A 358 -1.41 7.68 -0.81
C GLY A 358 -0.78 6.29 -0.99
N GLY A 359 0.38 6.04 -0.39
CA GLY A 359 0.97 4.71 -0.33
C GLY A 359 0.08 3.73 0.45
N VAL A 360 0.05 2.46 0.04
CA VAL A 360 -0.83 1.45 0.65
C VAL A 360 -0.07 0.17 1.00
N ILE A 361 -0.35 -0.37 2.17
CA ILE A 361 0.03 -1.73 2.58
C ILE A 361 -1.26 -2.51 2.84
N SER A 362 -1.47 -3.64 2.18
CA SER A 362 -2.77 -4.33 2.21
C SER A 362 -2.67 -5.85 2.30
N SER A 363 -3.61 -6.43 3.04
CA SER A 363 -3.94 -7.85 3.04
C SER A 363 -5.37 -8.03 2.52
N THR A 364 -5.52 -8.83 1.47
CA THR A 364 -6.79 -8.98 0.74
C THR A 364 -7.45 -10.35 0.95
N GLY A 365 -6.75 -11.30 1.59
CA GLY A 365 -7.30 -12.60 1.92
C GLY A 365 -8.52 -12.52 2.83
N THR A 366 -9.46 -13.44 2.63
CA THR A 366 -10.77 -13.49 3.31
C THR A 366 -11.02 -14.83 4.00
N ASP A 367 -9.95 -15.56 4.26
CA ASP A 367 -9.99 -16.80 5.01
C ASP A 367 -8.88 -16.85 6.07
N LYS A 368 -8.76 -17.99 6.77
CA LYS A 368 -7.78 -18.20 7.85
C LYS A 368 -6.31 -17.96 7.45
N ASN A 369 -6.01 -17.98 6.15
CA ASN A 369 -4.67 -17.78 5.59
C ASN A 369 -4.42 -16.34 5.20
N ALA A 370 -5.40 -15.44 5.34
CA ALA A 370 -5.26 -14.05 4.97
C ALA A 370 -3.97 -13.44 5.53
N ALA A 371 -3.23 -12.74 4.67
CA ALA A 371 -1.88 -12.30 4.96
C ALA A 371 -1.82 -11.46 6.25
N THR A 372 -1.04 -11.88 7.23
CA THR A 372 -0.73 -11.02 8.38
C THR A 372 0.19 -9.87 7.93
N ILE A 373 -0.02 -8.66 8.46
CA ILE A 373 0.85 -7.51 8.22
C ILE A 373 1.65 -7.23 9.49
N THR A 374 2.97 -7.41 9.44
CA THR A 374 3.89 -7.08 10.54
C THR A 374 4.82 -5.94 10.11
N ILE A 375 4.81 -4.82 10.85
CA ILE A 375 5.65 -3.66 10.58
C ILE A 375 6.48 -3.33 11.82
N ASN A 376 7.79 -3.32 11.69
CA ASN A 376 8.74 -2.97 12.74
C ASN A 376 9.59 -1.78 12.30
N GLY A 377 9.36 -0.62 12.92
CA GLY A 377 10.05 0.62 12.59
C GLY A 377 10.90 1.15 13.73
N GLN A 378 12.17 1.42 13.46
CA GLN A 378 13.08 2.14 14.36
C GLN A 378 13.47 3.47 13.71
N GLY A 379 13.11 4.60 14.32
CA GLY A 379 13.62 5.90 13.89
C GLY A 379 15.13 5.98 14.08
N SER A 380 15.78 6.96 13.45
CA SER A 380 17.24 7.15 13.54
C SER A 380 17.79 7.05 14.97
N THR A 381 18.91 6.36 15.16
CA THR A 381 19.56 6.27 16.49
C THR A 381 20.56 7.38 16.77
N ASN A 382 20.85 8.24 15.77
CA ASN A 382 21.89 9.26 15.84
C ASN A 382 21.50 10.61 15.15
N ALA A 383 20.23 10.78 14.77
CA ALA A 383 19.71 12.05 14.28
C ALA A 383 19.78 13.17 15.33
N SER A 384 19.91 14.40 14.85
CA SER A 384 20.08 15.61 15.68
C SER A 384 18.82 16.48 15.80
N GLY A 385 17.88 16.38 14.86
CA GLY A 385 16.65 17.15 14.76
C GLY A 385 15.38 16.36 15.11
N PRO A 386 14.19 16.89 14.80
CA PRO A 386 12.90 16.28 15.18
C PRO A 386 12.39 15.19 14.21
N GLY A 387 11.24 14.59 14.53
CA GLY A 387 10.43 13.84 13.55
C GLY A 387 10.96 12.46 13.16
N ASN A 388 11.87 11.88 13.94
CA ASN A 388 12.46 10.57 13.67
C ASN A 388 11.54 9.46 14.19
N SER A 389 10.39 9.27 13.57
CA SER A 389 9.38 8.30 14.01
C SER A 389 9.79 6.85 13.75
N GLY A 390 9.39 5.92 14.60
CA GLY A 390 9.54 4.49 14.32
C GLY A 390 8.73 4.08 13.10
N VAL A 391 7.41 4.24 13.19
CA VAL A 391 6.47 4.04 12.09
C VAL A 391 5.62 5.30 11.89
N ARG A 392 5.51 5.78 10.64
CA ARG A 392 4.71 6.95 10.29
C ARG A 392 3.77 6.65 9.13
N ILE A 393 2.46 6.85 9.34
CA ILE A 393 1.44 6.80 8.29
C ILE A 393 0.91 8.22 8.13
N ASP A 394 1.29 8.89 7.05
CA ASP A 394 1.05 10.33 6.91
C ASP A 394 0.56 10.71 5.52
N GLY A 395 -0.37 11.67 5.46
CA GLY A 395 -0.94 12.18 4.23
C GLY A 395 -2.20 11.43 3.77
N SER A 396 -3.00 12.13 2.95
CA SER A 396 -4.28 11.64 2.45
C SER A 396 -4.11 10.38 1.60
N GLY A 397 -4.91 9.36 1.89
CA GLY A 397 -4.90 8.07 1.18
C GLY A 397 -3.83 7.10 1.68
N SER A 398 -2.90 7.52 2.54
CA SER A 398 -1.89 6.62 3.12
C SER A 398 -2.57 5.62 4.05
N THR A 399 -2.52 4.33 3.69
CA THR A 399 -3.39 3.32 4.31
C THR A 399 -2.68 2.02 4.60
N ILE A 400 -2.93 1.46 5.79
CA ILE A 400 -2.68 0.05 6.10
C ILE A 400 -4.05 -0.63 6.26
N ILE A 401 -4.36 -1.64 5.45
CA ILE A 401 -5.69 -2.26 5.45
C ILE A 401 -5.62 -3.78 5.43
N SER A 402 -6.51 -4.43 6.17
CA SER A 402 -6.66 -5.88 6.15
C SER A 402 -8.12 -6.30 6.28
N VAL A 403 -8.48 -7.44 5.69
CA VAL A 403 -9.79 -8.06 5.90
C VAL A 403 -9.74 -9.01 7.10
N GLU A 404 -9.03 -10.13 7.01
CA GLU A 404 -8.93 -11.13 8.08
C GLU A 404 -7.52 -11.28 8.67
N GLY A 405 -6.47 -10.95 7.91
CA GLY A 405 -5.08 -11.08 8.38
C GLY A 405 -4.71 -10.05 9.46
N ALA A 406 -4.20 -10.49 10.60
CA ALA A 406 -3.85 -9.58 11.71
C ALA A 406 -2.83 -8.50 11.30
N VAL A 407 -3.02 -7.28 11.79
CA VAL A 407 -2.12 -6.14 11.61
C VAL A 407 -1.37 -5.88 12.92
N SER A 408 -0.04 -5.99 12.90
CA SER A 408 0.84 -5.73 14.04
C SER A 408 1.89 -4.69 13.67
N ILE A 409 1.86 -3.54 14.35
CA ILE A 409 2.77 -2.40 14.11
C ILE A 409 3.53 -2.13 15.38
N THR A 410 4.85 -2.25 15.33
CA THR A 410 5.77 -1.87 16.41
C THR A 410 6.66 -0.73 15.94
N GLY A 411 6.67 0.37 16.69
CA GLY A 411 7.46 1.55 16.34
C GLY A 411 8.21 2.10 17.53
N THR A 412 9.50 2.37 17.36
CA THR A 412 10.35 3.04 18.35
C THR A 412 10.88 4.35 17.77
N GLY A 413 10.60 5.46 18.43
CA GLY A 413 11.12 6.78 18.07
C GLY A 413 12.64 6.84 18.16
N GLY A 414 13.24 7.58 17.23
CA GLY A 414 14.68 7.79 17.13
C GLY A 414 15.23 8.87 18.07
N SER A 415 16.53 9.12 18.04
CA SER A 415 17.18 10.22 18.75
C SER A 415 16.78 11.60 18.19
N GLY A 416 17.33 12.65 18.78
CA GLY A 416 17.18 14.03 18.30
C GLY A 416 16.46 14.92 19.30
N THR A 417 15.66 15.86 18.80
CA THR A 417 14.96 16.85 19.63
C THR A 417 13.53 16.41 19.96
N ASN A 418 12.53 16.87 19.22
CA ASN A 418 11.11 16.73 19.53
C ASN A 418 10.36 15.86 18.52
N VAL A 419 9.19 15.36 18.91
CA VAL A 419 8.27 14.60 18.02
C VAL A 419 8.95 13.34 17.44
N ASN A 420 9.75 12.67 18.25
CA ASN A 420 10.35 11.38 17.92
C ASN A 420 9.44 10.27 18.44
N GLU A 421 8.39 10.00 17.69
CA GLU A 421 7.26 9.15 18.09
C GLU A 421 7.51 7.68 17.76
N GLY A 422 6.94 6.77 18.55
CA GLY A 422 6.99 5.34 18.24
C GLY A 422 6.19 5.04 16.98
N VAL A 423 4.87 5.22 17.05
CA VAL A 423 3.94 5.07 15.93
C VAL A 423 3.11 6.34 15.79
N THR A 424 2.99 6.89 14.58
CA THR A 424 2.19 8.10 14.34
C THR A 424 1.33 8.01 13.09
N LEU A 425 0.07 8.44 13.22
CA LEU A 425 -0.87 8.65 12.11
C LEU A 425 -1.17 10.14 12.02
N SER A 426 -0.93 10.74 10.85
CA SER A 426 -1.20 12.16 10.61
C SER A 426 -1.74 12.50 9.23
N ASN A 427 -2.34 13.69 9.11
CA ASN A 427 -2.79 14.30 7.86
C ASN A 427 -3.62 13.38 6.93
N GLY A 428 -4.45 12.50 7.49
CA GLY A 428 -5.30 11.58 6.73
C GLY A 428 -4.80 10.14 6.64
N GLY A 429 -3.75 9.78 7.38
CA GLY A 429 -3.21 8.43 7.46
C GLY A 429 -4.16 7.46 8.20
N GLN A 430 -4.32 6.24 7.68
CA GLN A 430 -5.34 5.30 8.15
C GLN A 430 -4.81 3.89 8.42
N ILE A 431 -5.37 3.24 9.44
CA ILE A 431 -5.26 1.79 9.67
C ILE A 431 -6.67 1.21 9.76
N ILE A 432 -6.98 0.20 8.94
CA ILE A 432 -8.36 -0.27 8.74
C ILE A 432 -8.42 -1.81 8.80
N SER A 433 -9.37 -2.33 9.56
CA SER A 433 -9.83 -3.72 9.50
C SER A 433 -11.26 -3.75 8.97
N THR A 434 -11.48 -4.40 7.84
CA THR A 434 -12.79 -4.48 7.17
C THR A 434 -13.51 -5.79 7.42
N GLY A 435 -12.84 -6.80 7.99
CA GLY A 435 -13.38 -8.13 8.21
C GLY A 435 -14.56 -8.14 9.18
N THR A 436 -15.43 -9.12 8.99
CA THR A 436 -16.56 -9.42 9.87
C THR A 436 -16.42 -10.85 10.40
N GLY A 437 -17.20 -11.23 11.41
CA GLY A 437 -17.04 -12.52 12.08
C GLY A 437 -15.80 -12.60 12.98
N ASP A 438 -15.45 -13.83 13.37
CA ASP A 438 -14.41 -14.12 14.38
C ASP A 438 -12.98 -13.99 13.82
N ASN A 439 -12.84 -14.08 12.49
CA ASN A 439 -11.55 -13.97 11.81
C ASN A 439 -11.21 -12.54 11.39
N ALA A 440 -12.04 -11.56 11.71
CA ALA A 440 -11.79 -10.17 11.34
C ALA A 440 -10.42 -9.70 11.84
N ALA A 441 -9.68 -9.01 10.97
CA ALA A 441 -8.30 -8.62 11.24
C ALA A 441 -8.17 -7.82 12.54
N THR A 442 -7.40 -8.33 13.50
CA THR A 442 -7.04 -7.56 14.69
C THR A 442 -6.02 -6.48 14.34
N ILE A 443 -6.06 -5.33 15.02
CA ILE A 443 -5.09 -4.25 14.88
C ILE A 443 -4.35 -4.11 16.21
N THR A 444 -3.04 -4.38 16.21
CA THR A 444 -2.17 -4.21 17.37
C THR A 444 -1.09 -3.17 17.08
N ILE A 445 -1.00 -2.12 17.91
CA ILE A 445 -0.01 -1.06 17.80
C ILE A 445 0.80 -1.01 19.08
N ASN A 446 2.12 -1.13 18.98
CA ASN A 446 3.06 -1.00 20.09
C ASN A 446 4.03 0.16 19.80
N GLY A 447 3.79 1.29 20.44
CA GLY A 447 4.57 2.51 20.25
C GLY A 447 5.47 2.82 21.44
N GLN A 448 6.76 3.01 21.19
CA GLN A 448 7.72 3.53 22.16
C GLN A 448 8.25 4.87 21.65
N GLY A 449 7.97 5.96 22.35
CA GLY A 449 8.60 7.25 22.05
C GLY A 449 10.10 7.18 22.26
N SER A 450 10.85 8.11 21.68
CA SER A 450 12.31 8.10 21.76
C SER A 450 12.86 7.91 23.16
N THR A 451 13.79 6.97 23.35
CA THR A 451 14.44 6.76 24.65
C THR A 451 15.60 7.72 24.90
N THR A 452 16.03 8.47 23.89
CA THR A 452 17.24 9.32 23.93
C THR A 452 17.01 10.77 23.53
N ALA A 453 15.80 11.13 23.09
CA ALA A 453 15.47 12.49 22.67
C ALA A 453 15.61 13.51 23.81
N SER A 454 15.99 14.73 23.43
CA SER A 454 16.19 15.87 24.34
C SER A 454 14.99 16.82 24.43
N GLY A 455 14.11 16.80 23.42
CA GLY A 455 12.98 17.71 23.27
C GLY A 455 11.65 17.15 23.79
N ALA A 456 10.54 17.75 23.36
CA ALA A 456 9.19 17.43 23.81
C ALA A 456 8.42 16.53 22.83
N GLY A 457 7.28 16.00 23.26
CA GLY A 457 6.30 15.35 22.37
C GLY A 457 6.78 14.01 21.80
N ASN A 458 7.62 13.28 22.52
CA ASN A 458 8.07 11.94 22.13
C ASN A 458 7.02 10.91 22.54
N HIS A 459 5.93 10.85 21.78
CA HIS A 459 4.80 9.99 22.09
C HIS A 459 5.10 8.51 21.80
N GLY A 460 4.50 7.60 22.57
CA GLY A 460 4.49 6.18 22.23
C GLY A 460 3.73 5.94 20.93
N ALA A 461 2.42 6.14 20.99
CA ALA A 461 1.54 6.11 19.82
C ALA A 461 0.76 7.43 19.71
N ARG A 462 0.64 8.00 18.51
CA ARG A 462 -0.15 9.21 18.25
C ARG A 462 -1.07 9.06 17.04
N VAL A 463 -2.32 9.51 17.18
CA VAL A 463 -3.28 9.68 16.07
C VAL A 463 -3.73 11.13 16.07
N THR A 464 -3.43 11.89 15.02
CA THR A 464 -3.73 13.33 14.95
C THR A 464 -3.94 13.79 13.51
N GLY A 465 -4.48 14.98 13.29
CA GLY A 465 -4.84 15.48 11.96
C GLY A 465 -6.21 14.99 11.49
N ALA A 466 -6.83 15.77 10.61
CA ALA A 466 -8.12 15.43 10.02
C ALA A 466 -8.04 14.12 9.22
N ASN A 467 -9.08 13.29 9.32
CA ASN A 467 -9.19 12.00 8.65
C ASN A 467 -8.11 10.97 9.01
N SER A 468 -7.31 11.22 10.05
CA SER A 468 -6.38 10.21 10.55
C SER A 468 -7.14 9.23 11.46
N THR A 469 -7.27 7.97 11.03
CA THR A 469 -8.19 7.03 11.69
C THR A 469 -7.60 5.65 11.91
N ILE A 470 -7.97 5.04 13.04
CA ILE A 470 -7.84 3.59 13.26
C ILE A 470 -9.26 3.02 13.38
N THR A 471 -9.68 2.18 12.44
CA THR A 471 -11.05 1.69 12.37
C THR A 471 -11.10 0.18 12.21
N SER A 472 -12.03 -0.47 12.90
CA SER A 472 -12.31 -1.89 12.72
C SER A 472 -13.81 -2.17 12.80
N VAL A 473 -14.29 -3.13 12.01
CA VAL A 473 -15.65 -3.65 12.14
C VAL A 473 -15.72 -4.61 13.32
N ASN A 474 -15.09 -5.79 13.20
CA ASN A 474 -15.15 -6.84 14.22
C ASN A 474 -13.80 -7.20 14.87
N GLY A 475 -12.68 -6.94 14.20
CA GLY A 475 -11.36 -7.29 14.73
C GLY A 475 -10.92 -6.35 15.86
N ALA A 476 -10.46 -6.87 16.99
CA ALA A 476 -10.07 -6.04 18.12
C ALA A 476 -8.97 -5.01 17.77
N ILE A 477 -9.10 -3.79 18.29
CA ILE A 477 -8.10 -2.72 18.23
C ILE A 477 -7.37 -2.67 19.58
N THR A 478 -6.06 -2.87 19.58
CA THR A 478 -5.19 -2.75 20.76
C THR A 478 -4.08 -1.75 20.49
N ILE A 479 -3.97 -0.70 21.30
CA ILE A 479 -2.92 0.32 21.19
C ILE A 479 -2.19 0.40 22.52
N LYS A 480 -0.91 0.04 22.51
CA LYS A 480 0.01 0.18 23.64
C LYS A 480 1.03 1.25 23.33
N GLY A 481 1.19 2.21 24.23
CA GLY A 481 2.08 3.34 24.04
C GLY A 481 2.87 3.65 25.29
N THR A 482 4.20 3.82 25.15
CA THR A 482 5.07 4.34 26.21
C THR A 482 5.73 5.63 25.74
N GLY A 483 5.54 6.72 26.50
CA GLY A 483 6.18 8.00 26.24
C GLY A 483 7.70 7.92 26.38
N GLY A 484 8.40 8.63 25.51
CA GLY A 484 9.85 8.68 25.45
C GLY A 484 10.50 9.59 26.49
N SER A 485 11.82 9.71 26.44
CA SER A 485 12.63 10.70 27.17
C SER A 485 12.38 12.13 26.67
N GLY A 486 13.00 13.10 27.36
CA GLY A 486 12.99 14.51 26.97
C GLY A 486 12.34 15.41 28.01
N THR A 487 11.75 16.51 27.56
CA THR A 487 11.23 17.56 28.45
C THR A 487 9.78 17.33 28.87
N PHE A 488 8.80 17.76 28.09
CA PHE A 488 7.36 17.69 28.41
C PHE A 488 6.57 16.97 27.31
N LEU A 489 5.31 16.65 27.62
CA LEU A 489 4.35 16.05 26.67
C LEU A 489 4.72 14.66 26.14
N ASN A 490 5.57 13.92 26.85
CA ASN A 490 5.96 12.57 26.44
C ASN A 490 4.90 11.56 26.91
N THR A 491 3.81 11.47 26.15
CA THR A 491 2.62 10.67 26.47
C THR A 491 2.73 9.26 25.93
N GLY A 492 2.18 8.27 26.64
CA GLY A 492 2.05 6.91 26.15
C GLY A 492 1.25 6.83 24.87
N VAL A 493 -0.06 7.09 24.95
CA VAL A 493 -0.96 7.15 23.78
C VAL A 493 -1.62 8.53 23.71
N SER A 494 -1.53 9.19 22.55
CA SER A 494 -2.18 10.47 22.28
C SER A 494 -3.17 10.36 21.12
N VAL A 495 -4.45 10.66 21.37
CA VAL A 495 -5.47 10.84 20.34
C VAL A 495 -5.72 12.33 20.23
N GLY A 496 -4.98 12.96 19.33
CA GLY A 496 -4.92 14.41 19.19
C GLY A 496 -6.00 15.01 18.29
N THR A 497 -5.79 16.26 17.91
CA THR A 497 -6.70 17.06 17.09
C THR A 497 -7.12 16.33 15.81
N GLY A 498 -8.41 16.07 15.62
CA GLY A 498 -8.97 15.41 14.44
C GLY A 498 -8.74 13.90 14.33
N GLY A 499 -7.94 13.30 15.23
CA GLY A 499 -7.67 11.86 15.24
C GLY A 499 -8.86 11.05 15.72
N VAL A 500 -9.12 9.90 15.09
CA VAL A 500 -10.26 9.03 15.42
C VAL A 500 -9.81 7.59 15.63
N ILE A 501 -10.33 6.96 16.69
CA ILE A 501 -10.29 5.50 16.85
C ILE A 501 -11.74 5.02 16.91
N SER A 502 -12.11 4.04 16.08
CA SER A 502 -13.50 3.63 15.94
C SER A 502 -13.70 2.12 15.78
N SER A 503 -14.74 1.63 16.44
CA SER A 503 -15.29 0.28 16.25
C SER A 503 -16.70 0.41 15.68
N THR A 504 -16.91 -0.10 14.47
CA THR A 504 -18.15 0.09 13.71
C THR A 504 -19.06 -1.13 13.70
N GLY A 505 -18.57 -2.28 14.18
CA GLY A 505 -19.33 -3.52 14.23
C GLY A 505 -20.47 -3.49 15.25
N THR A 506 -21.45 -4.36 15.02
CA THR A 506 -22.59 -4.61 15.91
C THR A 506 -22.60 -6.06 16.37
N GLY A 507 -23.29 -6.34 17.48
CA GLY A 507 -23.39 -7.67 18.07
C GLY A 507 -22.13 -8.12 18.81
N ALA A 508 -22.06 -9.42 19.12
CA ALA A 508 -21.04 -10.00 19.98
C ALA A 508 -19.61 -9.89 19.43
N ASN A 509 -19.47 -9.75 18.11
CA ASN A 509 -18.20 -9.69 17.43
C ASN A 509 -17.74 -8.25 17.15
N ALA A 510 -18.48 -7.23 17.60
CA ALA A 510 -18.07 -5.85 17.42
C ALA A 510 -16.67 -5.60 18.02
N ALA A 511 -15.81 -4.92 17.28
CA ALA A 511 -14.42 -4.73 17.65
C ALA A 511 -14.27 -4.08 19.04
N THR A 512 -13.56 -4.72 19.96
CA THR A 512 -13.16 -4.06 21.22
C THR A 512 -12.04 -3.06 20.96
N ILE A 513 -12.05 -1.93 21.65
CA ILE A 513 -10.96 -0.94 21.64
C ILE A 513 -10.25 -0.98 22.99
N THR A 514 -8.99 -1.40 23.00
CA THR A 514 -8.11 -1.40 24.17
C THR A 514 -6.97 -0.42 23.98
N ILE A 515 -6.84 0.57 24.87
CA ILE A 515 -5.77 1.57 24.85
C ILE A 515 -5.02 1.51 26.17
N GLU A 516 -3.73 1.22 26.12
CA GLU A 516 -2.82 1.17 27.26
C GLU A 516 -1.70 2.19 27.09
N GLY A 517 -1.72 3.24 27.89
CA GLY A 517 -0.74 4.32 27.81
C GLY A 517 0.09 4.46 29.08
N LYS A 518 1.41 4.55 28.93
CA LYS A 518 2.35 4.88 30.00
C LYS A 518 3.10 6.16 29.65
N GLY A 519 2.99 7.18 30.49
CA GLY A 519 3.78 8.40 30.36
C GLY A 519 5.26 8.14 30.58
N SER A 520 6.10 9.07 30.13
CA SER A 520 7.54 8.96 30.29
C SER A 520 7.99 8.73 31.73
N THR A 521 8.88 7.77 31.93
CA THR A 521 9.53 7.51 33.23
C THR A 521 10.89 8.19 33.38
N THR A 522 11.31 8.97 32.38
CA THR A 522 12.61 9.65 32.36
C THR A 522 12.48 11.15 32.13
N ALA A 523 11.34 11.63 31.64
CA ALA A 523 11.10 13.05 31.46
C ALA A 523 11.03 13.79 32.79
N THR A 524 11.58 15.01 32.80
CA THR A 524 11.84 15.79 34.02
C THR A 524 10.85 16.91 34.28
N THR A 525 9.96 17.22 33.32
CA THR A 525 9.00 18.34 33.44
C THR A 525 7.55 17.86 33.38
N ILE A 526 6.59 18.66 32.91
CA ILE A 526 5.16 18.39 33.06
C ILE A 526 4.54 17.58 31.90
N ASN A 527 3.28 17.18 32.06
CA ASN A 527 2.41 16.60 31.01
C ASN A 527 2.89 15.26 30.44
N ASN A 528 3.55 14.42 31.23
CA ASN A 528 3.91 13.07 30.83
C ASN A 528 2.76 12.12 31.16
N MET A 529 1.72 12.15 30.33
CA MET A 529 0.46 11.44 30.59
C MET A 529 0.53 9.98 30.13
N GLY A 530 -0.26 9.11 30.76
CA GLY A 530 -0.48 7.76 30.24
C GLY A 530 -1.21 7.80 28.91
N VAL A 531 -2.47 8.24 28.96
CA VAL A 531 -3.32 8.45 27.79
C VAL A 531 -3.81 9.89 27.76
N ARG A 532 -3.70 10.55 26.60
CA ARG A 532 -4.23 11.88 26.35
C ARG A 532 -5.20 11.83 25.17
N ILE A 533 -6.41 12.33 25.37
CA ILE A 533 -7.44 12.42 24.34
C ILE A 533 -7.84 13.88 24.24
N GLY A 534 -7.60 14.47 23.07
CA GLY A 534 -7.79 15.89 22.80
C GLY A 534 -6.54 16.74 23.04
N GLU A 535 -6.34 17.71 22.15
CA GLU A 535 -5.35 18.77 22.31
C GLU A 535 -6.03 20.13 22.07
N THR A 536 -6.25 20.47 20.80
CA THR A 536 -6.95 21.68 20.32
C THR A 536 -8.04 21.30 19.30
N ASP A 537 -9.00 22.19 19.02
CA ASP A 537 -10.04 21.96 18.00
C ASP A 537 -9.45 21.84 16.56
N PRO A 538 -9.96 20.95 15.69
CA PRO A 538 -11.01 19.95 15.93
C PRO A 538 -10.55 18.81 16.85
N ASN A 539 -11.43 18.23 17.66
CA ASN A 539 -10.99 17.34 18.76
C ASN A 539 -10.84 15.87 18.36
N GLY A 540 -10.03 15.15 19.14
CA GLY A 540 -9.88 13.70 19.01
C GLY A 540 -11.14 12.93 19.43
N LYS A 541 -11.34 11.72 18.90
CA LYS A 541 -12.51 10.89 19.16
C LYS A 541 -12.16 9.41 19.36
N ILE A 542 -12.87 8.77 20.28
CA ILE A 542 -12.87 7.32 20.44
C ILE A 542 -14.33 6.87 20.47
N THR A 543 -14.72 6.02 19.53
CA THR A 543 -16.12 5.64 19.35
C THR A 543 -16.28 4.14 19.19
N SER A 544 -17.38 3.58 19.67
CA SER A 544 -17.78 2.22 19.34
C SER A 544 -19.30 2.12 19.19
N VAL A 545 -19.79 1.18 18.39
CA VAL A 545 -21.20 0.81 18.42
C VAL A 545 -21.44 -0.18 19.57
N ASP A 546 -21.15 -1.47 19.38
CA ASP A 546 -21.37 -2.51 20.40
C ASP A 546 -20.08 -3.02 21.07
N GLY A 547 -18.91 -2.64 20.56
CA GLY A 547 -17.62 -3.06 21.09
C GLY A 547 -17.26 -2.34 22.40
N ALA A 548 -16.64 -3.07 23.34
CA ALA A 548 -16.17 -2.46 24.58
C ALA A 548 -15.00 -1.49 24.32
N ILE A 549 -15.00 -0.34 24.98
CA ILE A 549 -13.90 0.62 25.04
C ILE A 549 -13.22 0.49 26.41
N SER A 550 -11.94 0.15 26.43
CA SER A 550 -11.10 0.07 27.63
C SER A 550 -9.88 0.98 27.47
N ILE A 551 -9.74 1.95 28.37
CA ILE A 551 -8.66 2.94 28.35
C ILE A 551 -7.94 2.88 29.69
N THR A 552 -6.70 2.40 29.68
CA THR A 552 -5.84 2.32 30.86
C THR A 552 -4.64 3.25 30.69
N GLY A 553 -4.44 4.16 31.63
CA GLY A 553 -3.37 5.14 31.58
C GLY A 553 -2.59 5.23 32.88
N THR A 554 -1.26 5.24 32.81
CA THR A 554 -0.36 5.50 33.95
C THR A 554 0.51 6.73 33.65
N GLY A 555 0.43 7.76 34.50
CA GLY A 555 1.24 8.96 34.39
C GLY A 555 2.73 8.71 34.65
N GLY A 556 3.57 9.58 34.10
CA GLY A 556 5.03 9.52 34.17
C GLY A 556 5.67 10.10 35.43
N SER A 557 6.99 10.30 35.38
CA SER A 557 7.86 10.75 36.49
C SER A 557 8.14 12.26 36.53
N GLY A 558 7.41 13.05 35.73
CA GLY A 558 7.62 14.49 35.59
C GLY A 558 7.25 15.32 36.84
N THR A 559 7.48 16.64 36.83
CA THR A 559 7.16 17.50 37.99
C THR A 559 5.66 17.64 38.28
N GLY A 560 4.78 17.51 37.29
CA GLY A 560 3.34 17.60 37.51
C GLY A 560 2.49 17.45 36.25
N SER A 561 1.17 17.45 36.41
CA SER A 561 0.22 17.17 35.30
C SER A 561 0.45 15.82 34.61
N ASN A 562 1.03 14.85 35.33
CA ASN A 562 1.26 13.50 34.82
C ASN A 562 0.00 12.66 35.05
N PHE A 563 -1.05 12.93 34.28
CA PHE A 563 -2.32 12.22 34.43
C PHE A 563 -2.18 10.76 33.98
N GLY A 564 -2.92 9.86 34.64
CA GLY A 564 -3.13 8.52 34.11
C GLY A 564 -3.85 8.60 32.77
N VAL A 565 -5.10 9.08 32.80
CA VAL A 565 -5.91 9.36 31.62
C VAL A 565 -6.40 10.81 31.65
N SER A 566 -6.30 11.49 30.50
CA SER A 566 -6.76 12.87 30.31
C SER A 566 -7.71 12.95 29.12
N VAL A 567 -8.93 13.45 29.35
CA VAL A 567 -9.95 13.74 28.33
C VAL A 567 -10.16 15.26 28.31
N LEU A 568 -9.74 15.92 27.23
CA LEU A 568 -9.66 17.38 27.13
C LEU A 568 -10.61 17.94 26.08
N ASN A 569 -11.03 19.21 26.23
CA ASN A 569 -11.58 20.09 25.18
C ASN A 569 -12.48 19.41 24.13
N ASN A 570 -13.80 19.39 24.33
CA ASN A 570 -14.79 19.03 23.28
C ASN A 570 -14.54 17.65 22.58
N VAL A 571 -13.82 16.74 23.26
CA VAL A 571 -13.54 15.35 22.86
C VAL A 571 -14.74 14.44 23.13
N PHE A 572 -14.90 13.41 22.30
CA PHE A 572 -15.93 12.40 22.45
C PHE A 572 -15.30 11.01 22.67
N VAL A 573 -15.50 10.45 23.86
CA VAL A 573 -15.39 9.00 24.12
C VAL A 573 -16.81 8.47 24.21
N SER A 574 -17.27 7.69 23.23
CA SER A 574 -18.68 7.29 23.20
C SER A 574 -18.94 5.87 22.72
N SER A 575 -19.95 5.23 23.30
CA SER A 575 -20.59 4.04 22.76
C SER A 575 -22.04 4.33 22.37
N THR A 576 -22.49 3.86 21.21
CA THR A 576 -23.86 4.08 20.73
C THR A 576 -24.80 2.89 20.87
N GLY A 577 -24.29 1.73 21.28
CA GLY A 577 -25.06 0.51 21.48
C GLY A 577 -24.70 -0.17 22.80
N LYS A 578 -24.29 -1.44 22.73
CA LYS A 578 -23.99 -2.29 23.91
C LYS A 578 -22.59 -2.10 24.48
N GLY A 579 -21.74 -1.31 23.83
CA GLY A 579 -20.32 -1.17 24.19
C GLY A 579 -20.12 -0.52 25.56
N THR A 580 -19.50 -1.24 26.48
CA THR A 580 -19.12 -0.64 27.78
C THR A 580 -17.95 0.31 27.62
N ILE A 581 -17.91 1.40 28.38
CA ILE A 581 -16.76 2.32 28.46
C ILE A 581 -16.10 2.15 29.82
N THR A 582 -14.84 1.69 29.85
CA THR A 582 -14.03 1.56 31.06
C THR A 582 -12.80 2.44 30.94
N ILE A 583 -12.62 3.36 31.90
CA ILE A 583 -11.45 4.24 31.99
C ILE A 583 -10.76 4.01 33.32
N ILE A 584 -9.51 3.57 33.28
CA ILE A 584 -8.66 3.31 34.44
C ILE A 584 -7.45 4.23 34.35
N GLY A 585 -7.25 5.09 35.34
CA GLY A 585 -6.15 6.04 35.35
C GLY A 585 -5.38 6.03 36.66
N THR A 586 -4.06 5.93 36.58
CA THR A 586 -3.13 6.07 37.71
C THR A 586 -2.25 7.30 37.49
N GLY A 587 -2.32 8.28 38.38
CA GLY A 587 -1.51 9.49 38.34
C GLY A 587 -0.02 9.19 38.56
N GLY A 588 0.84 9.97 37.91
CA GLY A 588 2.29 9.82 37.98
C GLY A 588 2.92 10.29 39.31
N ASN A 589 4.25 10.25 39.37
CA ASN A 589 5.03 10.49 40.60
C ASN A 589 5.46 11.96 40.81
N GLY A 590 4.82 12.92 40.15
CA GLY A 590 5.16 14.35 40.26
C GLY A 590 4.78 15.00 41.59
N SER A 591 5.06 16.29 41.76
CA SER A 591 4.67 17.03 42.99
C SER A 591 3.18 17.38 42.99
N ASP A 592 2.65 17.92 41.89
CA ASP A 592 1.30 18.47 41.82
C ASP A 592 0.56 18.04 40.55
N GLY A 593 -0.77 17.98 40.62
CA GLY A 593 -1.60 17.77 39.42
C GLY A 593 -1.49 16.36 38.84
N ASN A 594 -1.27 15.33 39.63
CA ASN A 594 -1.13 13.96 39.13
C ASN A 594 -2.44 13.19 39.35
N HIS A 595 -3.48 13.57 38.62
CA HIS A 595 -4.78 12.89 38.65
C HIS A 595 -4.68 11.48 38.08
N GLY A 596 -5.48 10.55 38.64
CA GLY A 596 -5.71 9.26 37.98
C GLY A 596 -6.42 9.46 36.66
N VAL A 597 -7.64 9.98 36.72
CA VAL A 597 -8.44 10.38 35.56
C VAL A 597 -8.79 11.86 35.66
N PHE A 598 -8.50 12.62 34.60
CA PHE A 598 -8.87 14.01 34.46
C PHE A 598 -9.79 14.21 33.25
N VAL A 599 -11.01 14.68 33.49
CA VAL A 599 -11.96 15.07 32.44
C VAL A 599 -12.12 16.59 32.52
N ALA A 600 -11.55 17.31 31.55
CA ALA A 600 -11.49 18.77 31.54
C ALA A 600 -12.68 19.39 30.78
N THR A 601 -12.70 20.73 30.74
CA THR A 601 -13.81 21.51 30.18
C THR A 601 -14.17 21.05 28.77
N GLY A 602 -15.44 20.76 28.54
CA GLY A 602 -15.96 20.28 27.26
C GLY A 602 -15.68 18.81 26.95
N GLY A 603 -14.92 18.08 27.77
CA GLY A 603 -14.77 16.64 27.59
C GLY A 603 -16.11 15.91 27.71
N VAL A 604 -16.37 14.95 26.81
CA VAL A 604 -17.61 14.16 26.79
C VAL A 604 -17.27 12.68 26.86
N ILE A 605 -17.85 12.00 27.85
CA ILE A 605 -17.92 10.53 27.93
C ILE A 605 -19.40 10.15 27.88
N SER A 606 -19.83 9.38 26.89
CA SER A 606 -21.26 9.12 26.67
C SER A 606 -21.57 7.70 26.25
N SER A 607 -22.63 7.12 26.82
CA SER A 607 -23.25 5.89 26.32
C SER A 607 -24.68 6.20 25.91
N THR A 608 -24.98 6.09 24.61
CA THR A 608 -26.31 6.38 24.04
C THR A 608 -27.06 5.12 23.62
N GLY A 609 -26.65 3.95 24.13
CA GLY A 609 -27.42 2.73 23.98
C GLY A 609 -28.68 2.78 24.85
N SER A 610 -29.76 2.18 24.37
CA SER A 610 -31.03 2.04 25.09
C SER A 610 -31.35 0.56 25.39
N GLY A 611 -32.22 0.35 26.38
CA GLY A 611 -32.64 -0.96 26.85
C GLY A 611 -31.71 -1.59 27.90
N ALA A 612 -32.05 -2.82 28.29
CA ALA A 612 -31.35 -3.54 29.37
C ALA A 612 -29.87 -3.84 29.08
N ASP A 613 -29.48 -3.82 27.80
CA ASP A 613 -28.12 -4.11 27.34
C ASP A 613 -27.33 -2.82 27.02
N ALA A 614 -27.85 -1.64 27.38
CA ALA A 614 -27.16 -0.38 27.13
C ALA A 614 -25.75 -0.37 27.75
N GLY A 615 -24.76 0.13 27.00
CA GLY A 615 -23.38 0.20 27.45
C GLY A 615 -23.21 0.95 28.77
N THR A 616 -22.47 0.39 29.73
CA THR A 616 -22.19 1.04 31.02
C THR A 616 -20.92 1.89 30.96
N ILE A 617 -20.82 2.93 31.78
CA ILE A 617 -19.60 3.72 31.97
C ILE A 617 -18.99 3.43 33.33
N THR A 618 -17.72 3.04 33.37
CA THR A 618 -16.92 2.87 34.59
C THR A 618 -15.66 3.70 34.54
N ILE A 619 -15.43 4.55 35.53
CA ILE A 619 -14.23 5.38 35.67
C ILE A 619 -13.56 5.08 37.00
N ASN A 620 -12.36 4.51 36.97
CA ASN A 620 -11.55 4.21 38.14
C ASN A 620 -10.28 5.06 38.09
N GLY A 621 -10.16 6.01 38.99
CA GLY A 621 -9.00 6.89 39.07
C GLY A 621 -8.26 6.74 40.38
N GLN A 622 -6.95 6.50 40.29
CA GLN A 622 -6.02 6.57 41.40
C GLN A 622 -5.08 7.77 41.18
N GLY A 623 -5.15 8.78 42.04
CA GLY A 623 -4.20 9.89 42.02
C GLY A 623 -2.83 9.39 42.47
N SER A 624 -1.82 10.23 42.35
CA SER A 624 -0.49 9.87 42.85
C SER A 624 -0.51 9.47 44.32
N THR A 625 0.16 8.35 44.64
CA THR A 625 0.37 7.86 46.01
C THR A 625 1.73 8.24 46.59
N THR A 626 2.46 9.10 45.89
CA THR A 626 3.81 9.52 46.27
C THR A 626 3.98 11.03 46.24
N ALA A 627 3.09 11.73 45.51
CA ALA A 627 3.08 13.18 45.42
C ALA A 627 2.72 13.85 46.75
N THR A 628 3.57 14.79 47.17
CA THR A 628 3.37 15.56 48.41
C THR A 628 2.62 16.89 48.19
N GLY A 629 2.44 17.31 46.94
CA GLY A 629 1.76 18.55 46.56
C GLY A 629 0.24 18.40 46.37
N SER A 630 -0.41 19.45 45.91
CA SER A 630 -1.86 19.54 45.69
C SER A 630 -2.32 18.89 44.38
N LEU A 631 -3.65 18.76 44.21
CA LEU A 631 -4.28 18.33 42.95
C LEU A 631 -3.91 16.89 42.51
N ASN A 632 -3.86 15.94 43.45
CA ASN A 632 -3.60 14.52 43.19
C ASN A 632 -4.87 13.66 43.38
N GLN A 633 -6.02 14.12 42.90
CA GLN A 633 -7.29 13.38 43.01
C GLN A 633 -7.28 12.09 42.17
N GLY A 634 -8.00 11.08 42.64
CA GLY A 634 -8.32 9.89 41.85
C GLY A 634 -9.00 10.23 40.53
N VAL A 635 -10.18 10.84 40.62
CA VAL A 635 -10.95 11.32 39.47
C VAL A 635 -11.22 12.81 39.67
N ARG A 636 -10.95 13.62 38.64
CA ARG A 636 -11.32 15.05 38.61
C ARG A 636 -12.11 15.35 37.34
N ILE A 637 -13.31 15.88 37.53
CA ILE A 637 -14.23 16.30 36.47
C ILE A 637 -14.38 17.82 36.58
N ASN A 638 -14.07 18.54 35.51
CA ASN A 638 -14.11 20.00 35.48
C ASN A 638 -14.87 20.48 34.24
N ALA A 639 -16.08 21.02 34.43
CA ALA A 639 -16.92 21.54 33.35
C ALA A 639 -17.07 20.57 32.14
N ALA A 640 -17.24 19.28 32.44
CA ALA A 640 -17.31 18.19 31.47
C ALA A 640 -18.65 17.44 31.58
N SER A 641 -18.96 16.61 30.58
CA SER A 641 -20.20 15.81 30.54
C SER A 641 -19.90 14.31 30.59
N ILE A 642 -20.58 13.61 31.51
CA ILE A 642 -20.60 12.15 31.58
C ILE A 642 -22.06 11.73 31.58
N THR A 643 -22.50 11.03 30.54
CA THR A 643 -23.92 10.73 30.31
C THR A 643 -24.13 9.29 29.90
N SER A 644 -25.25 8.72 30.33
CA SER A 644 -25.72 7.44 29.83
C SER A 644 -27.23 7.52 29.68
N GLU A 645 -27.76 6.97 28.58
CA GLU A 645 -29.20 6.89 28.35
C GLU A 645 -29.84 5.88 29.31
N ASP A 646 -29.57 4.59 29.14
CA ASP A 646 -30.10 3.52 30.03
C ASP A 646 -29.00 2.78 30.83
N GLY A 647 -27.73 2.96 30.47
CA GLY A 647 -26.59 2.29 31.11
C GLY A 647 -26.21 2.87 32.47
N ALA A 648 -25.59 2.05 33.32
CA ALA A 648 -25.08 2.50 34.62
C ALA A 648 -23.80 3.35 34.47
N ILE A 649 -23.65 4.39 35.30
CA ILE A 649 -22.41 5.16 35.46
C ILE A 649 -21.81 4.89 36.83
N THR A 650 -20.56 4.41 36.88
CA THR A 650 -19.80 4.17 38.10
C THR A 650 -18.50 4.99 38.08
N ILE A 651 -18.25 5.79 39.13
CA ILE A 651 -17.05 6.62 39.24
C ILE A 651 -16.39 6.38 40.60
N ASN A 652 -15.19 5.81 40.60
CA ASN A 652 -14.40 5.52 41.78
C ASN A 652 -13.10 6.32 41.75
N GLY A 653 -12.88 7.17 42.76
CA GLY A 653 -11.68 7.98 42.88
C GLY A 653 -10.95 7.73 44.20
N THR A 654 -9.68 7.31 44.13
CA THR A 654 -8.78 7.20 45.28
C THR A 654 -7.64 8.19 45.12
N GLY A 655 -7.45 9.12 46.06
CA GLY A 655 -6.31 10.05 46.06
C GLY A 655 -5.84 10.32 47.48
N GLU A 656 -4.60 10.77 47.64
CA GLU A 656 -4.09 11.11 48.98
C GLU A 656 -4.76 12.36 49.56
N ARG A 657 -5.09 12.30 50.85
CA ARG A 657 -5.69 13.41 51.61
C ARG A 657 -4.64 14.51 51.81
N ASN A 658 -4.65 15.55 50.98
CA ASN A 658 -3.92 16.77 51.30
C ASN A 658 -4.78 17.79 52.07
N ARG A 659 -4.15 18.40 53.08
CA ARG A 659 -4.72 18.99 54.31
C ARG A 659 -5.60 20.24 54.17
N TYR A 660 -6.09 20.58 53.00
CA TYR A 660 -6.99 21.71 52.82
C TYR A 660 -8.14 21.36 51.87
N GLU A 661 -9.33 21.28 52.49
CA GLU A 661 -10.69 21.39 51.94
C GLU A 661 -11.56 20.14 51.71
N TYR A 662 -12.80 20.33 52.15
CA TYR A 662 -14.01 19.52 52.14
C TYR A 662 -14.35 19.01 50.74
N TRP A 663 -14.54 17.70 50.54
CA TRP A 663 -15.69 17.16 49.79
C TRP A 663 -15.99 15.71 50.22
N ARG A 664 -17.28 15.46 50.46
CA ARG A 664 -17.85 14.15 50.81
C ARG A 664 -17.81 13.22 49.59
N SER A 665 -17.68 11.91 49.85
CA SER A 665 -17.98 10.86 48.88
C SER A 665 -19.35 11.11 48.25
N PHE A 666 -19.38 11.44 46.97
CA PHE A 666 -20.62 11.47 46.19
C PHE A 666 -20.81 10.10 45.56
N GLU A 667 -21.64 9.28 46.18
CA GLU A 667 -22.33 8.20 45.48
C GLU A 667 -23.49 8.86 44.72
N GLN A 668 -23.24 9.37 43.50
CA GLN A 668 -24.33 9.81 42.63
C GLN A 668 -25.03 8.55 42.10
N ARG A 669 -26.12 8.14 42.76
CA ARG A 669 -27.23 7.53 42.03
C ARG A 669 -27.82 8.64 41.17
N CYS A 670 -27.70 8.52 39.85
CA CYS A 670 -28.27 9.48 38.91
C CYS A 670 -29.79 9.58 39.17
N VAL A 671 -30.24 10.75 39.59
CA VAL A 671 -31.66 11.13 39.63
C VAL A 671 -31.86 12.04 38.43
N HIS A 672 -32.40 11.50 37.34
CA HIS A 672 -33.25 12.18 36.35
C HIS A 672 -33.82 11.13 35.36
N CYS A 673 -34.81 10.37 35.80
CA CYS A 673 -35.91 9.98 34.92
C CYS A 673 -36.92 11.13 34.96
N ILE A 674 -37.09 11.87 33.87
CA ILE A 674 -38.30 12.69 33.65
C ILE A 674 -38.92 12.20 32.35
N HIS A 675 -39.96 11.38 32.48
CA HIS A 675 -41.04 11.32 31.50
C HIS A 675 -41.77 12.66 31.53
N TRP A 676 -41.95 13.30 30.38
CA TRP A 676 -43.26 13.58 29.75
C TRP A 676 -43.06 13.76 28.26
#